data_AF-A0AAU4VFE9-F1
#
_entry.id   AF-A0AAU4VFE9-F1
#
_cell.length_a   1.000
_cell.length_b   1.000
_cell.length_c   1.000
_cell.angle_alpha   90.00
_cell.angle_beta   90.00
_cell.angle_gamma   90.00
#
_symmetry.space_group_name_H-M   'P 1'
#
loop_
_entity.id
_entity.type
_entity.pdbx_description
1 polymer ?
#
loop_
_entity_poly.entity_id
_entity_poly.type
_entity_poly.pdbx_seq_one_letter_code
_entity_poly.pdbx_strand_id
1 'polypeptide(L)'
;MTTAGPQTAAAQQNRLPLGARVRWQGGTYQVLVLQGAEVQLGCLDGQGHDARALVATVVGADDYALLDEGGQVQDAVQVADTSGLSLLSKAELAAVRDWERHLREIDDGIPPDAAEGTLPRPGYDPARFTVRQRIAAKAAELKALGFKSSSVSTIERRRRAYQARGVFGLVRDIVPGSPWGRTDERVVRLLLAEVEAGRDESDGHGTRLYERVQAAVEREHPEEYDRLMISRATFYRLLERLGISVDSLRWPTQRRMDTANGATAPYTPTWALRLGEQVQIDSTGLDIIAIGDDGRPVQVELTAAIDVASRSIIGAMIVPKVPGRGPRGRRLGGRGTRSFDAVLMLAQALAPMPGRPGWSTSAMAERSEMPYADLVACDPRMAGAAARPVIRPRMIVVDHGKIFNSEHFDDVCRMLGINVRPARTRTATDKAVIESTFGAVKKRFSQYVAGYTGSDLARRGKHVAEGPLWSLNELQDLLNEWIALDWQQNPHDGLRSPFLPGITISPNRMYATLVAAEGHVPLPLTPRENRKLLPFKRLKVTDKGITIDNRTYNSEALQEYRNRHSQIPGQGMKWQIRYSPYAPRFVWLYDHTIDDWVEAEFIHQRLISDAWTQWTWEQATLRVLEDGGRKEDQRRISREVSALRERARRGPDPRAKRVPHLFTGPVLDLNVDVPDPYEGIPDPDPATVVRAPSLAMDAKHVLAAGDTTPPAAPAILEQSQAAVLAVPDSSDNDNHEDEQTDWSRPSGADPLSLRGSAADIFAFGYSQPATQPMTNSPRPHSNASDDDAEDGEVL
;
A
#
# COMPACT_ATOMS: atom_id res chain seq x y z
N MET A 1 -23.29 -14.95 -29.10
CA MET A 1 -24.29 -15.39 -28.10
C MET A 1 -24.52 -14.26 -27.13
N THR A 2 -25.72 -14.21 -26.53
CA THR A 2 -26.24 -13.04 -25.79
C THR A 2 -25.58 -12.84 -24.43
N THR A 3 -25.04 -11.65 -24.20
CA THR A 3 -24.51 -11.21 -22.91
C THR A 3 -25.61 -10.58 -22.07
N ALA A 4 -26.20 -11.33 -21.14
CA ALA A 4 -27.14 -10.79 -20.17
C ALA A 4 -26.38 -9.92 -19.13
N GLY A 5 -26.66 -8.62 -19.11
CA GLY A 5 -26.19 -7.71 -18.06
C GLY A 5 -27.09 -7.78 -16.82
N PRO A 6 -26.55 -7.51 -15.61
CA PRO A 6 -27.35 -7.58 -14.38
C PRO A 6 -28.36 -6.42 -14.29
N GLN A 7 -29.64 -6.73 -14.48
CA GLN A 7 -30.74 -5.78 -14.29
C GLN A 7 -31.01 -5.54 -12.79
N THR A 8 -30.41 -4.48 -12.21
CA THR A 8 -30.60 -4.11 -10.79
C THR A 8 -30.96 -2.63 -10.58
N ALA A 9 -31.52 -1.97 -11.59
CA ALA A 9 -31.88 -0.54 -11.55
C ALA A 9 -33.35 -0.23 -11.96
N ALA A 10 -34.24 -1.23 -12.05
CA ALA A 10 -35.61 -1.10 -12.57
C ALA A 10 -36.72 -1.18 -11.50
N ALA A 11 -36.38 -1.17 -10.20
CA ALA A 11 -37.30 -1.56 -9.12
C ALA A 11 -38.26 -0.46 -8.61
N GLN A 12 -38.12 0.79 -9.06
CA GLN A 12 -38.93 1.91 -8.56
C GLN A 12 -39.84 2.50 -9.66
N GLN A 13 -41.16 2.50 -9.41
CA GLN A 13 -42.17 3.29 -10.11
C GLN A 13 -42.65 2.86 -11.52
N ASN A 14 -42.84 1.55 -11.78
CA ASN A 14 -43.95 1.15 -12.65
C ASN A 14 -45.27 1.22 -11.84
N ARG A 15 -45.99 2.34 -11.95
CA ARG A 15 -47.32 2.49 -11.34
C ARG A 15 -48.36 1.71 -12.13
N LEU A 16 -48.70 0.51 -11.67
CA LEU A 16 -49.89 -0.21 -12.14
C LEU A 16 -51.14 0.66 -11.84
N PRO A 17 -51.95 1.08 -12.84
CA PRO A 17 -53.13 1.91 -12.56
C PRO A 17 -54.32 1.05 -12.15
N LEU A 18 -55.10 1.49 -11.14
CA LEU A 18 -56.42 0.90 -10.87
C LEU A 18 -57.33 1.06 -12.10
N GLY A 19 -58.08 0.01 -12.42
CA GLY A 19 -58.94 -0.06 -13.60
C GLY A 19 -58.22 -0.35 -14.93
N ALA A 20 -56.89 -0.33 -14.99
CA ALA A 20 -56.14 -0.65 -16.20
C ALA A 20 -56.32 -2.10 -16.64
N ARG A 21 -56.24 -2.35 -17.95
CA ARG A 21 -56.16 -3.70 -18.51
C ARG A 21 -54.72 -4.13 -18.70
N VAL A 22 -54.42 -5.38 -18.38
CA VAL A 22 -53.09 -5.98 -18.52
C VAL A 22 -53.17 -7.37 -19.15
N ARG A 23 -52.13 -7.74 -19.90
CA ARG A 23 -51.82 -9.13 -20.26
C ARG A 23 -50.84 -9.71 -19.23
N TRP A 24 -51.05 -10.95 -18.79
CA TRP A 24 -50.16 -11.66 -17.88
C TRP A 24 -50.47 -13.17 -17.88
N GLN A 25 -49.44 -14.02 -17.89
CA GLN A 25 -49.57 -15.49 -17.98
C GLN A 25 -50.50 -15.97 -19.12
N GLY A 26 -50.46 -15.30 -20.27
CA GLY A 26 -51.26 -15.58 -21.45
C GLY A 26 -52.73 -15.12 -21.39
N GLY A 27 -53.20 -14.60 -20.24
CA GLY A 27 -54.57 -14.11 -20.06
C GLY A 27 -54.69 -12.59 -20.00
N THR A 28 -55.93 -12.11 -20.17
CA THR A 28 -56.34 -10.70 -20.08
C THR A 28 -57.00 -10.42 -18.75
N TYR A 29 -56.54 -9.38 -18.04
CA TYR A 29 -57.06 -9.01 -16.72
C TYR A 29 -57.29 -7.51 -16.58
N GLN A 30 -58.14 -7.13 -15.62
CA GLN A 30 -58.31 -5.76 -15.14
C GLN A 30 -57.78 -5.61 -13.72
N VAL A 31 -57.04 -4.53 -13.44
CA VAL A 31 -56.53 -4.20 -12.10
C VAL A 31 -57.67 -3.72 -11.22
N LEU A 32 -58.16 -4.58 -10.31
CA LEU A 32 -59.30 -4.27 -9.44
C LEU A 32 -58.89 -3.59 -8.15
N VAL A 33 -57.86 -4.10 -7.47
CA VAL A 33 -57.39 -3.60 -6.16
C VAL A 33 -55.86 -3.63 -6.10
N LEU A 34 -55.27 -2.62 -5.47
CA LEU A 34 -53.85 -2.57 -5.10
C LEU A 34 -53.74 -2.39 -3.59
N GLN A 35 -53.06 -3.32 -2.91
CA GLN A 35 -52.91 -3.30 -1.45
C GLN A 35 -51.46 -3.57 -1.08
N GLY A 36 -50.71 -2.50 -0.80
CA GLY A 36 -49.28 -2.58 -0.52
C GLY A 36 -48.49 -3.07 -1.74
N ALA A 37 -47.87 -4.24 -1.64
CA ALA A 37 -47.13 -4.89 -2.72
C ALA A 37 -47.99 -5.85 -3.57
N GLU A 38 -49.25 -6.07 -3.20
CA GLU A 38 -50.15 -7.01 -3.89
C GLU A 38 -51.14 -6.32 -4.83
N VAL A 39 -51.50 -7.02 -5.90
CA VAL A 39 -52.57 -6.67 -6.84
C VAL A 39 -53.61 -7.79 -6.89
N GLN A 40 -54.88 -7.40 -6.99
CA GLN A 40 -55.99 -8.27 -7.40
C GLN A 40 -56.37 -7.94 -8.85
N LEU A 41 -56.40 -8.99 -9.67
CA LEU A 41 -56.60 -8.96 -11.11
C LEU A 41 -57.90 -9.70 -11.43
N GLY A 42 -58.93 -8.98 -11.86
CA GLY A 42 -60.18 -9.58 -12.35
C GLY A 42 -59.96 -10.12 -13.76
N CYS A 43 -60.33 -11.35 -14.05
CA CYS A 43 -60.14 -11.91 -15.39
C CYS A 43 -61.16 -11.36 -16.39
N LEU A 44 -60.71 -10.99 -17.58
CA LEU A 44 -61.55 -10.51 -18.68
C LEU A 44 -61.80 -11.59 -19.75
N ASP A 45 -61.06 -12.70 -19.71
CA ASP A 45 -61.28 -13.84 -20.61
C ASP A 45 -62.40 -14.74 -20.05
N GLY A 46 -63.40 -15.05 -20.87
CA GLY A 46 -64.67 -15.68 -20.44
C GLY A 46 -64.62 -17.11 -19.88
N GLN A 47 -63.43 -17.65 -19.60
CA GLN A 47 -63.21 -18.95 -18.93
C GLN A 47 -62.08 -18.89 -17.88
N GLY A 48 -61.49 -17.72 -17.61
CA GLY A 48 -60.40 -17.56 -16.65
C GLY A 48 -60.87 -17.40 -15.20
N HIS A 49 -59.90 -17.26 -14.29
CA HIS A 49 -60.13 -17.02 -12.87
C HIS A 49 -59.43 -15.74 -12.42
N ASP A 50 -60.04 -15.02 -11.49
CA ASP A 50 -59.42 -13.86 -10.85
C ASP A 50 -58.13 -14.27 -10.11
N ALA A 51 -57.10 -13.44 -10.22
CA ALA A 51 -55.78 -13.72 -9.66
C ALA A 51 -55.37 -12.69 -8.59
N ARG A 52 -54.58 -13.14 -7.61
CA ARG A 52 -53.94 -12.28 -6.62
C ARG A 52 -52.44 -12.56 -6.64
N ALA A 53 -51.64 -11.51 -6.87
CA ALA A 53 -50.21 -11.63 -7.11
C ALA A 53 -49.44 -10.44 -6.52
N LEU A 54 -48.12 -10.57 -6.39
CA LEU A 54 -47.25 -9.42 -6.12
C LEU A 54 -47.11 -8.57 -7.39
N VAL A 55 -47.16 -7.25 -7.27
CA VAL A 55 -47.04 -6.31 -8.40
C VAL A 55 -45.74 -6.55 -9.17
N ALA A 56 -44.64 -6.87 -8.48
CA ALA A 56 -43.36 -7.21 -9.11
C ALA A 56 -43.40 -8.50 -9.96
N THR A 57 -44.21 -9.49 -9.57
CA THR A 57 -44.41 -10.75 -10.31
C THR A 57 -45.32 -10.57 -11.53
N VAL A 58 -46.22 -9.57 -11.49
CA VAL A 58 -47.05 -9.20 -12.65
C VAL A 58 -46.24 -8.39 -13.65
N VAL A 59 -45.59 -7.31 -13.20
CA VAL A 59 -44.84 -6.39 -14.06
C VAL A 59 -43.52 -6.99 -14.57
N GLY A 60 -42.94 -7.95 -13.86
CA GLY A 60 -41.69 -8.63 -14.20
C GLY A 60 -41.84 -9.93 -15.00
N ALA A 61 -43.03 -10.23 -15.53
CA ALA A 61 -43.25 -11.39 -16.39
C ALA A 61 -42.93 -11.06 -17.86
N ASP A 62 -42.33 -12.00 -18.60
CA ASP A 62 -41.92 -11.81 -20.00
C ASP A 62 -43.09 -11.48 -20.96
N ASP A 63 -44.33 -11.82 -20.59
CA ASP A 63 -45.54 -11.58 -21.39
C ASP A 63 -46.37 -10.36 -20.92
N TYR A 64 -45.87 -9.62 -19.92
CA TYR A 64 -46.57 -8.48 -19.35
C TYR A 64 -46.74 -7.33 -20.36
N ALA A 65 -47.98 -6.85 -20.51
CA ALA A 65 -48.29 -5.67 -21.30
C ALA A 65 -49.48 -4.90 -20.72
N LEU A 66 -49.41 -3.56 -20.71
CA LEU A 66 -50.59 -2.71 -20.55
C LEU A 66 -51.41 -2.70 -21.84
N LEU A 67 -52.73 -2.73 -21.72
CA LEU A 67 -53.66 -2.80 -22.86
C LEU A 67 -54.60 -1.59 -22.88
N ASP A 68 -54.99 -1.14 -24.06
CA ASP A 68 -55.98 -0.08 -24.24
C ASP A 68 -57.43 -0.63 -24.20
N GLU A 69 -58.42 0.24 -24.42
CA GLU A 69 -59.84 -0.14 -24.45
C GLU A 69 -60.18 -1.08 -25.63
N GLY A 70 -59.35 -1.11 -26.68
CA GLY A 70 -59.44 -2.00 -27.84
C GLY A 70 -58.59 -3.28 -27.74
N GLY A 71 -57.86 -3.49 -26.63
CA GLY A 71 -57.00 -4.65 -26.41
C GLY A 71 -55.64 -4.59 -27.12
N GLN A 72 -55.27 -3.46 -27.73
CA GLN A 72 -53.92 -3.25 -28.26
C GLN A 72 -52.93 -3.00 -27.12
N VAL A 73 -51.66 -3.34 -27.34
CA VAL A 73 -50.59 -3.05 -26.37
C VAL A 73 -50.34 -1.54 -26.37
N GLN A 74 -50.43 -0.91 -25.20
CA GLN A 74 -49.99 0.47 -25.01
C GLN A 74 -48.46 0.51 -25.00
N ASP A 75 -47.86 1.45 -25.73
CA ASP A 75 -46.43 1.72 -25.62
C ASP A 75 -46.07 2.03 -24.16
N ALA A 76 -45.14 1.26 -23.60
CA ALA A 76 -44.66 1.49 -22.25
C ALA A 76 -44.06 2.89 -22.13
N VAL A 77 -44.40 3.61 -21.06
CA VAL A 77 -43.90 4.97 -20.79
C VAL A 77 -42.37 4.95 -20.75
N GLN A 78 -41.74 5.39 -21.82
CA GLN A 78 -40.29 5.38 -21.97
C GLN A 78 -39.66 6.38 -20.99
N VAL A 79 -39.15 5.87 -19.87
CA VAL A 79 -38.33 6.65 -18.94
C VAL A 79 -37.03 6.99 -19.67
N ALA A 80 -36.94 8.23 -20.17
CA ALA A 80 -35.76 8.71 -20.89
C ALA A 80 -34.52 8.65 -19.97
N ASP A 81 -33.47 7.95 -20.42
CA ASP A 81 -32.23 7.83 -19.66
C ASP A 81 -31.57 9.20 -19.43
N THR A 82 -31.64 9.69 -18.20
CA THR A 82 -31.04 10.96 -17.80
C THR A 82 -29.52 10.91 -17.64
N SER A 83 -28.89 9.73 -17.73
CA SER A 83 -27.45 9.56 -17.48
C SER A 83 -26.58 10.45 -18.39
N GLY A 84 -27.01 10.66 -19.64
CA GLY A 84 -26.34 11.55 -20.58
C GLY A 84 -26.29 13.03 -20.18
N LEU A 85 -27.11 13.48 -19.22
CA LEU A 85 -26.99 14.83 -18.66
C LEU A 85 -25.71 15.02 -17.82
N SER A 86 -25.10 13.94 -17.34
CA SER A 86 -23.81 14.00 -16.61
C SER A 86 -22.60 14.29 -17.52
N LEU A 87 -22.77 14.15 -18.84
CA LEU A 87 -21.74 14.42 -19.84
C LEU A 87 -21.67 15.91 -20.27
N LEU A 88 -22.62 16.74 -19.82
CA LEU A 88 -22.69 18.16 -20.16
C LEU A 88 -21.79 19.00 -19.25
N SER A 89 -21.15 20.02 -19.80
CA SER A 89 -20.48 21.03 -18.97
C SER A 89 -21.51 21.80 -18.12
N LYS A 90 -21.07 22.41 -17.01
CA LYS A 90 -21.94 23.22 -16.13
C LYS A 90 -22.71 24.31 -16.90
N ALA A 91 -22.11 24.89 -17.94
CA ALA A 91 -22.73 25.91 -18.78
C ALA A 91 -23.81 25.33 -19.72
N GLU A 92 -23.57 24.15 -20.31
CA GLU A 92 -24.55 23.47 -21.15
C GLU A 92 -25.72 22.93 -20.34
N LEU A 93 -25.45 22.37 -19.15
CA LEU A 93 -26.49 21.91 -18.22
C LEU A 93 -27.37 23.07 -17.75
N ALA A 94 -26.77 24.23 -17.41
CA ALA A 94 -27.53 25.44 -17.09
C ALA A 94 -28.42 25.87 -18.26
N ALA A 95 -27.86 25.99 -19.47
CA ALA A 95 -28.63 26.36 -20.66
C ALA A 95 -29.76 25.37 -20.99
N VAL A 96 -29.57 24.07 -20.73
CA VAL A 96 -30.63 23.05 -20.87
C VAL A 96 -31.74 23.24 -19.83
N ARG A 97 -31.39 23.54 -18.57
CA ARG A 97 -32.38 23.82 -17.50
C ARG A 97 -33.12 25.14 -17.70
N ASP A 98 -32.49 26.16 -18.27
CA ASP A 98 -33.17 27.40 -18.65
C ASP A 98 -34.17 27.16 -19.80
N TRP A 99 -33.82 26.33 -20.78
CA TRP A 99 -34.77 25.90 -21.81
C TRP A 99 -35.92 25.06 -21.26
N GLU A 100 -35.68 24.20 -20.27
CA GLU A 100 -36.72 23.48 -19.54
C GLU A 100 -37.65 24.44 -18.78
N ARG A 101 -37.10 25.40 -18.01
CA ARG A 101 -37.84 26.45 -17.29
C ARG A 101 -38.81 27.18 -18.21
N HIS A 102 -38.35 27.61 -19.39
CA HIS A 102 -39.20 28.31 -20.37
C HIS A 102 -40.26 27.42 -21.03
N LEU A 103 -40.00 26.13 -21.22
CA LEU A 103 -40.98 25.19 -21.79
C LEU A 103 -42.04 24.76 -20.78
N ARG A 104 -41.64 24.53 -19.52
CA ARG A 104 -42.59 24.28 -18.43
C ARG A 104 -43.50 25.47 -18.18
N GLU A 105 -42.98 26.70 -18.23
CA GLU A 105 -43.84 27.89 -18.16
C GLU A 105 -44.82 28.03 -19.36
N ILE A 106 -44.48 27.50 -20.54
CA ILE A 106 -45.44 27.42 -21.66
C ILE A 106 -46.54 26.39 -21.37
N ASP A 107 -46.21 25.24 -20.78
CA ASP A 107 -47.16 24.14 -20.59
C ASP A 107 -47.99 24.32 -19.30
N ASP A 108 -47.31 24.50 -18.16
CA ASP A 108 -47.88 24.67 -16.81
C ASP A 108 -48.44 26.10 -16.59
N GLY A 109 -48.00 27.08 -17.39
CA GLY A 109 -48.39 28.51 -17.28
C GLY A 109 -47.65 29.32 -16.20
N ILE A 110 -46.87 28.64 -15.36
CA ILE A 110 -46.09 29.18 -14.23
C ILE A 110 -44.67 28.59 -14.31
N PRO A 111 -43.60 29.34 -13.99
CA PRO A 111 -42.25 28.78 -13.89
C PRO A 111 -42.14 27.67 -12.83
N PRO A 112 -41.29 26.63 -13.03
CA PRO A 112 -41.14 25.53 -12.07
C PRO A 112 -40.53 25.93 -10.71
N ASP A 113 -39.90 27.12 -10.63
CA ASP A 113 -39.25 27.65 -9.42
C ASP A 113 -40.15 28.69 -8.70
N ALA A 114 -41.44 28.79 -9.06
CA ALA A 114 -42.35 29.76 -8.48
C ALA A 114 -42.81 29.36 -7.07
N ALA A 115 -43.09 30.35 -6.21
CA ALA A 115 -43.62 30.12 -4.88
C ALA A 115 -45.05 29.56 -4.93
N GLU A 116 -45.43 28.75 -3.94
CA GLU A 116 -46.77 28.18 -3.83
C GLU A 116 -47.85 29.29 -3.78
N GLY A 117 -48.88 29.16 -4.61
CA GLY A 117 -49.90 30.21 -4.80
C GLY A 117 -49.57 31.30 -5.85
N THR A 118 -48.42 31.23 -6.53
CA THR A 118 -48.10 32.16 -7.64
C THR A 118 -49.12 32.05 -8.78
N LEU A 119 -49.67 33.18 -9.23
CA LEU A 119 -50.60 33.21 -10.38
C LEU A 119 -49.85 33.21 -11.73
N PRO A 120 -50.41 32.60 -12.80
CA PRO A 120 -49.83 32.65 -14.14
C PRO A 120 -49.60 34.07 -14.65
N ARG A 121 -48.47 34.30 -15.33
CA ARG A 121 -48.17 35.62 -15.93
C ARG A 121 -49.17 35.94 -17.07
N PRO A 122 -49.50 37.23 -17.31
CA PRO A 122 -50.36 37.61 -18.45
C PRO A 122 -49.84 37.05 -19.77
N GLY A 123 -50.72 36.39 -20.54
CA GLY A 123 -50.36 35.66 -21.76
C GLY A 123 -49.94 34.19 -21.55
N TYR A 124 -49.82 33.72 -20.30
CA TYR A 124 -49.44 32.34 -19.95
C TYR A 124 -50.50 31.53 -19.19
N ASP A 125 -51.56 32.17 -18.69
CA ASP A 125 -52.71 31.51 -18.05
C ASP A 125 -53.30 30.37 -18.93
N PRO A 126 -53.22 29.09 -18.50
CA PRO A 126 -53.71 27.96 -19.28
C PRO A 126 -55.21 27.93 -19.51
N ALA A 127 -56.00 28.60 -18.66
CA ALA A 127 -57.46 28.70 -18.79
C ALA A 127 -57.90 29.83 -19.75
N ARG A 128 -56.99 30.75 -20.12
CA ARG A 128 -57.30 31.90 -21.00
C ARG A 128 -56.59 31.87 -22.36
N PHE A 129 -55.42 31.24 -22.46
CA PHE A 129 -54.59 31.27 -23.67
C PHE A 129 -54.25 29.87 -24.18
N THR A 130 -54.50 29.64 -25.47
CA THR A 130 -54.09 28.38 -26.14
C THR A 130 -52.57 28.24 -26.17
N VAL A 131 -52.07 27.01 -26.16
CA VAL A 131 -50.62 26.70 -26.21
C VAL A 131 -49.90 27.46 -27.34
N ARG A 132 -50.52 27.61 -28.53
CA ARG A 132 -49.95 28.39 -29.64
C ARG A 132 -49.76 29.88 -29.30
N GLN A 133 -50.72 30.49 -28.61
CA GLN A 133 -50.61 31.88 -28.14
C GLN A 133 -49.51 32.01 -27.07
N ARG A 134 -49.41 31.05 -26.14
CA ARG A 134 -48.36 31.02 -25.10
C ARG A 134 -46.95 30.85 -25.70
N ILE A 135 -46.80 30.03 -26.75
CA ILE A 135 -45.55 29.90 -27.51
C ILE A 135 -45.22 31.21 -28.26
N ALA A 136 -46.20 31.87 -28.87
CA ALA A 136 -46.00 33.16 -29.55
C ALA A 136 -45.55 34.26 -28.56
N ALA A 137 -46.13 34.30 -27.36
CA ALA A 137 -45.69 35.18 -26.27
C ALA A 137 -44.24 34.87 -25.86
N LYS A 138 -43.87 33.59 -25.66
CA LYS A 138 -42.50 33.21 -25.28
C LYS A 138 -41.48 33.51 -26.37
N ALA A 139 -41.85 33.38 -27.65
CA ALA A 139 -41.01 33.77 -28.77
C ALA A 139 -40.72 35.28 -28.78
N ALA A 140 -41.71 36.11 -28.45
CA ALA A 140 -41.52 37.56 -28.32
C ALA A 140 -40.66 37.93 -27.11
N GLU A 141 -40.92 37.33 -25.94
CA GLU A 141 -40.16 37.52 -24.70
C GLU A 141 -38.68 37.15 -24.88
N LEU A 142 -38.38 35.95 -25.39
CA LEU A 142 -37.01 35.50 -25.62
C LEU A 142 -36.30 36.30 -26.73
N LYS A 143 -37.03 36.83 -27.72
CA LYS A 143 -36.47 37.72 -28.74
C LYS A 143 -36.09 39.09 -28.15
N ALA A 144 -36.90 39.64 -27.24
CA ALA A 144 -36.58 40.87 -26.52
C ALA A 144 -35.36 40.69 -25.59
N LEU A 145 -35.21 39.51 -24.99
CA LEU A 145 -34.04 39.10 -24.20
C LEU A 145 -32.81 38.70 -25.05
N GLY A 146 -32.82 38.95 -26.37
CA GLY A 146 -31.64 38.79 -27.23
C GLY A 146 -31.28 37.35 -27.64
N PHE A 147 -32.13 36.35 -27.37
CA PHE A 147 -31.84 34.95 -27.73
C PHE A 147 -31.84 34.74 -29.24
N LYS A 148 -30.66 34.46 -29.80
CA LYS A 148 -30.39 34.28 -31.26
C LYS A 148 -31.09 33.08 -31.93
N SER A 149 -31.99 32.35 -31.25
CA SER A 149 -32.63 31.13 -31.78
C SER A 149 -34.00 30.83 -31.15
N SER A 150 -34.83 31.86 -30.93
CA SER A 150 -36.13 31.73 -30.23
C SER A 150 -37.34 32.05 -31.11
N SER A 151 -37.35 31.54 -32.34
CA SER A 151 -38.53 31.59 -33.20
C SER A 151 -39.62 30.62 -32.71
N VAL A 152 -40.90 30.91 -33.01
CA VAL A 152 -42.05 30.04 -32.70
C VAL A 152 -41.78 28.58 -33.11
N SER A 153 -41.34 28.36 -34.35
CA SER A 153 -41.00 27.02 -34.86
C SER A 153 -39.85 26.35 -34.09
N THR A 154 -38.86 27.10 -33.61
CA THR A 154 -37.78 26.54 -32.78
C THR A 154 -38.27 26.14 -31.39
N ILE A 155 -39.17 26.92 -30.80
CA ILE A 155 -39.80 26.60 -29.51
C ILE A 155 -40.73 25.39 -29.67
N GLU A 156 -41.57 25.32 -30.71
CA GLU A 156 -42.41 24.15 -31.02
C GLU A 156 -41.58 22.88 -31.22
N ARG A 157 -40.45 22.98 -31.95
CA ARG A 157 -39.53 21.84 -32.17
C ARG A 157 -38.90 21.38 -30.85
N ARG A 158 -38.41 22.31 -30.02
CA ARG A 158 -37.85 21.99 -28.69
C ARG A 158 -38.91 21.40 -27.76
N ARG A 159 -40.13 21.94 -27.75
CA ARG A 159 -41.27 21.43 -26.98
C ARG A 159 -41.63 20.00 -27.39
N ARG A 160 -41.74 19.71 -28.69
CA ARG A 160 -42.00 18.35 -29.18
C ARG A 160 -40.89 17.37 -28.79
N ALA A 161 -39.63 17.79 -28.86
CA ALA A 161 -38.51 16.96 -28.43
C ALA A 161 -38.50 16.73 -26.90
N TYR A 162 -38.84 17.75 -26.10
CA TYR A 162 -38.99 17.64 -24.64
C TYR A 162 -40.15 16.71 -24.24
N GLN A 163 -41.28 16.79 -24.95
CA GLN A 163 -42.43 15.91 -24.70
C GLN A 163 -42.18 14.46 -25.12
N ALA A 164 -41.26 14.20 -26.06
CA ALA A 164 -40.91 12.85 -26.51
C ALA A 164 -39.69 12.23 -25.78
N ARG A 165 -38.78 13.03 -25.22
CA ARG A 165 -37.50 12.56 -24.61
C ARG A 165 -37.16 13.24 -23.27
N GLY A 166 -38.10 13.92 -22.63
CA GLY A 166 -37.84 14.74 -21.43
C GLY A 166 -36.74 15.78 -21.65
N VAL A 167 -35.99 16.08 -20.59
CA VAL A 167 -34.84 17.01 -20.61
C VAL A 167 -33.82 16.64 -21.71
N PHE A 168 -33.62 15.35 -21.98
CA PHE A 168 -32.70 14.87 -23.00
C PHE A 168 -33.08 15.34 -24.42
N GLY A 169 -34.38 15.60 -24.67
CA GLY A 169 -34.86 16.20 -25.91
C GLY A 169 -34.34 17.62 -26.20
N LEU A 170 -33.76 18.30 -25.21
CA LEU A 170 -33.19 19.65 -25.34
C LEU A 170 -31.68 19.66 -25.58
N VAL A 171 -31.03 18.51 -25.42
CA VAL A 171 -29.60 18.30 -25.66
C VAL A 171 -29.36 18.21 -27.18
N ARG A 172 -28.22 18.73 -27.65
CA ARG A 172 -27.75 18.48 -29.02
C ARG A 172 -27.16 17.08 -29.09
N ASP A 173 -27.49 16.31 -30.12
CA ASP A 173 -26.99 14.95 -30.26
C ASP A 173 -25.45 14.92 -30.22
N ILE A 174 -24.89 14.31 -29.18
CA ILE A 174 -23.45 14.29 -28.91
C ILE A 174 -22.81 13.27 -29.84
N VAL A 175 -22.36 13.72 -31.01
CA VAL A 175 -21.59 12.89 -31.94
C VAL A 175 -20.26 12.52 -31.26
N PRO A 176 -19.95 11.23 -31.03
CA PRO A 176 -18.68 10.83 -30.46
C PRO A 176 -17.54 11.22 -31.39
N GLY A 177 -16.56 11.97 -30.88
CA GLY A 177 -15.30 12.17 -31.59
C GLY A 177 -14.53 10.86 -31.67
N SER A 178 -13.77 10.64 -32.76
CA SER A 178 -12.80 9.54 -32.81
C SER A 178 -11.85 9.62 -31.60
N PRO A 179 -11.54 8.50 -30.90
CA PRO A 179 -10.66 8.52 -29.74
C PRO A 179 -9.27 9.11 -30.04
N TRP A 180 -8.76 8.89 -31.26
CA TRP A 180 -7.49 9.46 -31.76
C TRP A 180 -7.67 10.78 -32.54
N GLY A 181 -8.90 11.31 -32.64
CA GLY A 181 -9.19 12.61 -33.25
C GLY A 181 -9.07 12.63 -34.78
N ARG A 182 -8.07 13.33 -35.30
CA ARG A 182 -7.80 13.50 -36.75
C ARG A 182 -6.55 12.76 -37.24
N THR A 183 -5.88 12.01 -36.37
CA THR A 183 -4.68 11.23 -36.74
C THR A 183 -5.05 10.05 -37.64
N ASP A 184 -4.22 9.71 -38.63
CA ASP A 184 -4.37 8.48 -39.42
C ASP A 184 -4.20 7.25 -38.52
N GLU A 185 -5.13 6.29 -38.61
CA GLU A 185 -5.16 5.09 -37.77
C GLU A 185 -3.86 4.27 -37.86
N ARG A 186 -3.16 4.32 -39.00
CA ARG A 186 -1.88 3.63 -39.19
C ARG A 186 -0.81 4.13 -38.24
N VAL A 187 -0.74 5.44 -38.01
CA VAL A 187 0.19 6.05 -37.03
C VAL A 187 -0.17 5.66 -35.61
N VAL A 188 -1.47 5.56 -35.30
CA VAL A 188 -1.96 5.09 -33.99
C VAL A 188 -1.56 3.63 -33.76
N ARG A 189 -1.68 2.79 -34.79
CA ARG A 189 -1.30 1.37 -34.74
C ARG A 189 0.20 1.18 -34.53
N LEU A 190 1.03 1.92 -35.26
CA LEU A 190 2.50 1.90 -35.10
C LEU A 190 2.93 2.44 -33.73
N LEU A 191 2.29 3.51 -33.24
CA LEU A 191 2.50 4.02 -31.88
C LEU A 191 2.20 2.95 -30.81
N LEU A 192 1.07 2.26 -30.91
CA LEU A 192 0.73 1.20 -29.97
C LEU A 192 1.69 0.01 -30.05
N ALA A 193 2.18 -0.33 -31.24
CA ALA A 193 3.19 -1.37 -31.44
C ALA A 193 4.56 -1.01 -30.82
N GLU A 194 5.02 0.23 -30.97
CA GLU A 194 6.29 0.67 -30.34
C GLU A 194 6.16 0.85 -28.80
N VAL A 195 4.95 1.16 -28.30
CA VAL A 195 4.62 1.13 -26.85
C VAL A 195 4.50 -0.31 -26.31
N GLU A 196 4.17 -1.30 -27.14
CA GLU A 196 4.23 -2.73 -26.82
C GLU A 196 5.69 -3.22 -26.78
N ALA A 197 6.47 -2.92 -27.83
CA ALA A 197 7.86 -3.35 -27.93
C ALA A 197 8.77 -2.75 -26.84
N GLY A 198 8.58 -1.49 -26.46
CA GLY A 198 9.37 -0.81 -25.43
C GLY A 198 9.07 -1.18 -23.96
N ARG A 199 8.38 -2.29 -23.69
CA ARG A 199 7.94 -2.68 -22.33
C ARG A 199 9.04 -3.28 -21.45
N ASP A 200 9.84 -4.18 -22.02
CA ASP A 200 10.90 -4.91 -21.30
C ASP A 200 12.26 -4.18 -21.37
N GLU A 201 12.33 -3.06 -22.09
CA GLU A 201 13.56 -2.26 -22.26
C GLU A 201 13.88 -1.37 -21.04
N SER A 202 15.15 -0.98 -20.93
CA SER A 202 15.59 0.10 -20.04
C SER A 202 14.91 1.43 -20.38
N ASP A 203 14.83 2.32 -19.39
CA ASP A 203 14.04 3.54 -19.44
C ASP A 203 14.45 4.51 -20.57
N GLY A 204 13.53 5.40 -20.93
CA GLY A 204 13.68 6.28 -22.08
C GLY A 204 12.80 7.52 -21.98
N HIS A 205 13.26 8.61 -22.57
CA HIS A 205 12.45 9.82 -22.69
C HIS A 205 11.37 9.61 -23.76
N GLY A 206 10.22 10.30 -23.64
CA GLY A 206 9.18 10.27 -24.67
C GLY A 206 9.64 10.69 -26.08
N THR A 207 10.81 11.34 -26.20
CA THR A 207 11.49 11.57 -27.49
C THR A 207 11.91 10.27 -28.17
N ARG A 208 12.48 9.30 -27.43
CA ARG A 208 12.87 7.97 -27.96
C ARG A 208 11.67 7.20 -28.51
N LEU A 209 10.49 7.36 -27.91
CA LEU A 209 9.25 6.79 -28.45
C LEU A 209 8.79 7.52 -29.73
N TYR A 210 8.91 8.85 -29.78
CA TYR A 210 8.63 9.63 -31.00
C TYR A 210 9.57 9.23 -32.15
N GLU A 211 10.87 9.09 -31.88
CA GLU A 211 11.90 8.64 -32.83
C GLU A 211 11.63 7.21 -33.33
N ARG A 212 11.21 6.30 -32.45
CA ARG A 212 10.79 4.94 -32.85
C ARG A 212 9.55 4.93 -33.73
N VAL A 213 8.53 5.74 -33.41
CA VAL A 213 7.34 5.88 -34.27
C VAL A 213 7.70 6.51 -35.61
N GLN A 214 8.62 7.47 -35.64
CA GLN A 214 9.13 8.06 -36.88
C GLN A 214 9.78 6.99 -37.76
N ALA A 215 10.72 6.20 -37.21
CA ALA A 215 11.37 5.10 -37.92
C ALA A 215 10.40 3.98 -38.34
N ALA A 216 9.34 3.72 -37.57
CA ALA A 216 8.31 2.75 -37.92
C ALA A 216 7.44 3.22 -39.09
N VAL A 217 7.04 4.51 -39.12
CA VAL A 217 6.32 5.11 -40.26
C VAL A 217 7.19 5.15 -41.51
N GLU A 218 8.48 5.50 -41.37
CA GLU A 218 9.45 5.51 -42.47
C GLU A 218 9.71 4.10 -43.04
N ARG A 219 9.79 3.07 -42.17
CA ARG A 219 9.95 1.66 -42.55
C ARG A 219 8.74 1.09 -43.29
N GLU A 220 7.53 1.38 -42.83
CA GLU A 220 6.32 0.68 -43.30
C GLU A 220 5.51 1.49 -44.32
N HIS A 221 5.64 2.81 -44.33
CA HIS A 221 4.92 3.73 -45.22
C HIS A 221 5.84 4.83 -45.83
N PRO A 222 6.99 4.50 -46.44
CA PRO A 222 7.96 5.48 -46.92
C PRO A 222 7.39 6.49 -47.92
N GLU A 223 6.56 6.05 -48.87
CA GLU A 223 5.94 6.90 -49.89
C GLU A 223 4.86 7.86 -49.33
N GLU A 224 4.36 7.60 -48.11
CA GLU A 224 3.36 8.44 -47.44
C GLU A 224 3.92 9.17 -46.20
N TYR A 225 5.23 9.06 -45.92
CA TYR A 225 5.86 9.51 -44.68
C TYR A 225 5.50 10.96 -44.30
N ASP A 226 5.70 11.92 -45.20
CA ASP A 226 5.41 13.34 -44.93
C ASP A 226 3.91 13.64 -44.74
N ARG A 227 3.02 12.77 -45.23
CA ARG A 227 1.57 12.89 -45.05
C ARG A 227 1.07 12.23 -43.76
N LEU A 228 1.79 11.20 -43.30
CA LEU A 228 1.46 10.41 -42.12
C LEU A 228 2.09 10.97 -40.85
N MET A 229 3.35 11.40 -40.91
CA MET A 229 4.12 11.69 -39.71
C MET A 229 3.56 12.89 -38.96
N ILE A 230 3.13 12.66 -37.72
CA ILE A 230 2.53 13.69 -36.88
C ILE A 230 3.60 14.52 -36.18
N SER A 231 3.37 15.84 -36.10
CA SER A 231 4.27 16.71 -35.33
C SER A 231 4.37 16.28 -33.87
N ARG A 232 5.52 16.53 -33.23
CA ARG A 232 5.79 16.21 -31.82
C ARG A 232 4.73 16.75 -30.84
N ALA A 233 4.12 17.89 -31.13
CA ALA A 233 3.01 18.45 -30.35
C ALA A 233 1.70 17.65 -30.52
N THR A 234 1.43 17.14 -31.72
CA THR A 234 0.30 16.23 -31.98
C THR A 234 0.52 14.86 -31.34
N PHE A 235 1.75 14.35 -31.35
CA PHE A 235 2.14 13.10 -30.69
C PHE A 235 1.86 13.12 -29.17
N TYR A 236 2.30 14.14 -28.43
CA TYR A 236 2.02 14.20 -26.99
C TYR A 236 0.52 14.32 -26.67
N ARG A 237 -0.25 15.05 -27.49
CA ARG A 237 -1.72 15.12 -27.40
C ARG A 237 -2.42 13.80 -27.76
N LEU A 238 -1.79 12.98 -28.62
CA LEU A 238 -2.29 11.64 -28.95
C LEU A 238 -2.03 10.66 -27.80
N LEU A 239 -0.83 10.70 -27.19
CA LEU A 239 -0.53 9.94 -25.97
C LEU A 239 -1.53 10.26 -24.85
N GLU A 240 -1.79 11.54 -24.58
CA GLU A 240 -2.79 12.01 -23.63
C GLU A 240 -4.19 11.43 -23.91
N ARG A 241 -4.66 11.49 -25.16
CA ARG A 241 -5.96 10.95 -25.58
C ARG A 241 -6.06 9.43 -25.49
N LEU A 242 -4.96 8.72 -25.70
CA LEU A 242 -4.87 7.27 -25.55
C LEU A 242 -4.66 6.85 -24.07
N GLY A 243 -4.59 7.79 -23.12
CA GLY A 243 -4.34 7.52 -21.70
C GLY A 243 -2.88 7.13 -21.38
N ILE A 244 -1.96 7.26 -22.34
CA ILE A 244 -0.56 6.84 -22.22
C ILE A 244 0.24 7.97 -21.56
N SER A 245 0.47 7.89 -20.25
CA SER A 245 1.27 8.87 -19.52
C SER A 245 2.73 8.85 -19.97
N VAL A 246 3.28 10.01 -20.35
CA VAL A 246 4.71 10.18 -20.68
C VAL A 246 5.61 9.84 -19.48
N ASP A 247 5.13 10.03 -18.25
CA ASP A 247 5.86 9.68 -17.04
C ASP A 247 5.87 8.17 -16.76
N SER A 248 4.91 7.40 -17.27
CA SER A 248 4.95 5.94 -17.20
C SER A 248 6.11 5.35 -18.01
N LEU A 249 6.53 6.03 -19.09
CA LEU A 249 7.75 5.71 -19.86
C LEU A 249 9.05 5.99 -19.08
N ARG A 250 8.97 6.59 -17.88
CA ARG A 250 10.07 6.80 -16.93
C ARG A 250 10.00 5.89 -15.70
N TRP A 251 8.93 5.12 -15.49
CA TRP A 251 8.83 4.25 -14.32
C TRP A 251 9.85 3.10 -14.41
N PRO A 252 10.31 2.53 -13.27
CA PRO A 252 11.13 1.32 -13.28
C PRO A 252 10.44 0.20 -14.09
N THR A 253 11.21 -0.58 -14.86
CA THR A 253 10.67 -1.62 -15.75
C THR A 253 9.70 -2.55 -15.04
N GLN A 254 10.04 -2.98 -13.81
CA GLN A 254 9.15 -3.75 -12.93
C GLN A 254 7.75 -3.13 -12.82
N ARG A 255 7.62 -1.83 -12.51
CA ARG A 255 6.32 -1.15 -12.36
C ARG A 255 5.53 -1.07 -13.67
N ARG A 256 6.22 -1.04 -14.82
CA ARG A 256 5.56 -1.14 -16.14
C ARG A 256 5.03 -2.56 -16.37
N MET A 257 5.85 -3.57 -16.05
CA MET A 257 5.43 -4.97 -16.09
C MET A 257 4.27 -5.24 -15.13
N ASP A 258 4.27 -4.68 -13.92
CA ASP A 258 3.17 -4.81 -12.94
C ASP A 258 1.88 -4.15 -13.46
N THR A 259 2.00 -3.05 -14.22
CA THR A 259 0.87 -2.37 -14.88
C THR A 259 0.35 -3.17 -16.08
N ALA A 260 1.23 -3.78 -16.87
CA ALA A 260 0.89 -4.56 -18.07
C ALA A 260 0.40 -5.99 -17.76
N ASN A 261 0.91 -6.61 -16.69
CA ASN A 261 0.34 -7.81 -16.06
C ASN A 261 -0.83 -7.46 -15.11
N GLY A 262 -1.22 -6.17 -15.06
CA GLY A 262 -2.45 -5.72 -14.44
C GLY A 262 -3.67 -6.38 -15.11
N ALA A 263 -4.78 -6.43 -14.39
CA ALA A 263 -5.93 -7.20 -14.81
C ALA A 263 -6.55 -6.69 -16.12
N THR A 264 -6.46 -7.50 -17.18
CA THR A 264 -7.11 -7.24 -18.46
C THR A 264 -8.62 -7.10 -18.27
N ALA A 265 -9.24 -6.11 -18.91
CA ALA A 265 -10.68 -5.93 -18.84
C ALA A 265 -11.43 -7.08 -19.54
N PRO A 266 -12.58 -7.56 -19.02
CA PRO A 266 -13.27 -7.09 -17.82
C PRO A 266 -12.62 -7.57 -16.51
N TYR A 267 -12.34 -6.63 -15.61
CA TYR A 267 -11.83 -6.92 -14.27
C TYR A 267 -12.86 -7.73 -13.46
N THR A 268 -12.53 -8.98 -13.17
CA THR A 268 -13.24 -9.78 -12.16
C THR A 268 -12.45 -9.67 -10.85
N PRO A 269 -12.96 -8.98 -9.81
CA PRO A 269 -12.31 -8.96 -8.51
C PRO A 269 -12.29 -10.37 -7.91
N THR A 270 -11.21 -10.71 -7.22
CA THR A 270 -11.19 -11.89 -6.37
C THR A 270 -12.10 -11.65 -5.18
N TRP A 271 -13.19 -12.40 -5.09
CA TRP A 271 -14.22 -12.29 -4.06
C TRP A 271 -14.30 -13.58 -3.24
N ALA A 272 -14.80 -13.44 -2.02
CA ALA A 272 -15.12 -14.50 -1.09
C ALA A 272 -16.40 -14.07 -0.33
N LEU A 273 -17.31 -15.01 -0.07
CA LEU A 273 -18.50 -14.77 0.73
C LEU A 273 -18.26 -15.13 2.20
N ARG A 274 -17.48 -16.18 2.46
CA ARG A 274 -17.38 -16.77 3.80
C ARG A 274 -16.10 -16.34 4.51
N LEU A 275 -16.20 -16.13 5.82
CA LEU A 275 -15.03 -15.93 6.67
C LEU A 275 -14.08 -17.11 6.54
N GLY A 276 -12.84 -16.85 6.12
CA GLY A 276 -11.81 -17.85 5.89
C GLY A 276 -11.99 -18.67 4.61
N GLU A 277 -12.97 -18.40 3.74
CA GLU A 277 -13.08 -19.07 2.43
C GLU A 277 -11.79 -18.92 1.61
N GLN A 278 -11.26 -17.71 1.58
CA GLN A 278 -9.96 -17.40 1.01
C GLN A 278 -9.23 -16.40 1.90
N VAL A 279 -8.02 -16.78 2.31
CA VAL A 279 -7.06 -15.90 2.97
C VAL A 279 -5.88 -15.68 2.03
N GLN A 280 -5.45 -14.44 1.85
CA GLN A 280 -4.24 -14.13 1.07
C GLN A 280 -3.06 -13.95 2.05
N ILE A 281 -1.93 -14.60 1.75
CA ILE A 281 -0.69 -14.50 2.51
C ILE A 281 0.47 -14.10 1.60
N ASP A 282 1.25 -13.12 2.05
CA ASP A 282 2.38 -12.56 1.32
C ASP A 282 3.35 -11.84 2.27
N SER A 283 4.51 -11.41 1.75
CA SER A 283 5.57 -10.70 2.48
C SER A 283 5.94 -9.38 1.78
N THR A 284 6.06 -8.28 2.53
CA THR A 284 6.51 -6.98 2.00
C THR A 284 7.63 -6.36 2.84
N GLY A 285 8.58 -5.68 2.19
CA GLY A 285 9.54 -4.83 2.89
C GLY A 285 8.80 -3.62 3.48
N LEU A 286 8.88 -3.44 4.79
CA LEU A 286 8.16 -2.38 5.50
C LEU A 286 9.15 -1.24 5.80
N ASP A 287 8.73 0.00 5.55
CA ASP A 287 9.64 1.16 5.39
C ASP A 287 10.12 1.73 6.74
N ILE A 288 10.53 0.87 7.67
CA ILE A 288 10.97 1.17 9.05
C ILE A 288 12.32 0.51 9.33
N ILE A 289 13.13 1.18 10.15
CA ILE A 289 14.26 0.61 10.86
C ILE A 289 13.84 0.29 12.31
N ALA A 290 14.17 -0.91 12.78
CA ALA A 290 14.00 -1.34 14.17
C ALA A 290 15.36 -1.68 14.81
N ILE A 291 15.41 -1.88 16.13
CA ILE A 291 16.53 -2.53 16.81
C ILE A 291 16.34 -4.05 16.80
N GLY A 292 17.30 -4.77 16.20
CA GLY A 292 17.34 -6.23 16.18
C GLY A 292 17.77 -6.85 17.52
N ASP A 293 17.61 -8.17 17.68
CA ASP A 293 17.93 -8.89 18.94
C ASP A 293 19.42 -8.77 19.37
N ASP A 294 20.30 -8.20 18.54
CA ASP A 294 21.73 -7.96 18.79
C ASP A 294 22.07 -6.52 19.20
N GLY A 295 21.07 -5.63 19.28
CA GLY A 295 21.21 -4.22 19.62
C GLY A 295 21.56 -3.30 18.43
N ARG A 296 21.51 -3.78 17.18
CA ARG A 296 21.81 -2.96 15.99
C ARG A 296 20.56 -2.54 15.21
N PRO A 297 20.57 -1.35 14.56
CA PRO A 297 19.54 -0.94 13.62
C PRO A 297 19.43 -1.91 12.43
N VAL A 298 18.20 -2.32 12.10
CA VAL A 298 17.91 -3.32 11.06
C VAL A 298 16.63 -2.96 10.28
N GLN A 299 16.62 -3.21 8.98
CA GLN A 299 15.41 -3.11 8.14
C GLN A 299 14.45 -4.25 8.46
N VAL A 300 13.15 -4.08 8.26
CA VAL A 300 12.14 -5.09 8.58
C VAL A 300 11.25 -5.48 7.39
N GLU A 301 10.65 -6.65 7.51
CA GLU A 301 9.73 -7.27 6.56
C GLU A 301 8.46 -7.68 7.32
N LEU A 302 7.29 -7.34 6.76
CA LEU A 302 5.99 -7.72 7.28
C LEU A 302 5.43 -8.88 6.44
N THR A 303 5.07 -9.97 7.10
CA THR A 303 4.28 -11.06 6.54
C THR A 303 2.92 -11.09 7.21
N ALA A 304 1.84 -11.12 6.44
CA ALA A 304 0.47 -11.02 6.96
C ALA A 304 -0.50 -11.98 6.28
N ALA A 305 -1.57 -12.34 6.99
CA ALA A 305 -2.74 -13.05 6.49
C ALA A 305 -3.94 -12.11 6.52
N ILE A 306 -4.64 -12.01 5.40
CA ILE A 306 -5.84 -11.19 5.24
C ILE A 306 -6.98 -12.05 4.74
N ASP A 307 -8.09 -12.05 5.48
CA ASP A 307 -9.35 -12.66 5.04
C ASP A 307 -9.98 -11.81 3.92
N VAL A 308 -10.30 -12.42 2.78
CA VAL A 308 -10.76 -11.69 1.59
C VAL A 308 -12.19 -11.15 1.73
N ALA A 309 -13.05 -11.87 2.48
CA ALA A 309 -14.46 -11.51 2.69
C ALA A 309 -14.60 -10.30 3.64
N SER A 310 -13.91 -10.34 4.80
CA SER A 310 -13.99 -9.27 5.82
C SER A 310 -12.88 -8.21 5.72
N ARG A 311 -11.82 -8.42 4.92
CA ARG A 311 -10.60 -7.59 4.90
C ARG A 311 -9.87 -7.50 6.25
N SER A 312 -10.18 -8.40 7.17
CA SER A 312 -9.51 -8.49 8.47
C SER A 312 -8.07 -8.96 8.31
N ILE A 313 -7.10 -8.25 8.91
CA ILE A 313 -5.76 -8.80 9.13
C ILE A 313 -5.84 -9.76 10.31
N ILE A 314 -5.80 -11.06 10.03
CA ILE A 314 -6.03 -12.14 11.01
C ILE A 314 -4.73 -12.65 11.64
N GLY A 315 -3.60 -12.40 10.99
CA GLY A 315 -2.26 -12.63 11.54
C GLY A 315 -1.25 -11.69 10.91
N ALA A 316 -0.26 -11.25 11.69
CA ALA A 316 0.84 -10.40 11.23
C ALA A 316 2.14 -10.74 11.96
N MET A 317 3.25 -10.85 11.23
CA MET A 317 4.59 -11.10 11.76
C MET A 317 5.59 -10.12 11.13
N ILE A 318 6.26 -9.34 11.97
CA ILE A 318 7.42 -8.51 11.61
C ILE A 318 8.69 -9.31 11.86
N VAL A 319 9.58 -9.36 10.86
CA VAL A 319 10.89 -10.02 10.95
C VAL A 319 12.00 -9.13 10.41
N PRO A 320 13.23 -9.19 10.95
CA PRO A 320 14.35 -8.39 10.45
C PRO A 320 14.89 -8.94 9.13
N LYS A 321 15.10 -8.04 8.17
CA LYS A 321 15.51 -8.32 6.78
C LYS A 321 17.03 -8.20 6.65
N VAL A 322 17.75 -9.29 6.93
CA VAL A 322 19.22 -9.37 6.98
C VAL A 322 19.73 -10.36 5.93
N PRO A 323 20.44 -9.92 4.87
CA PRO A 323 21.01 -10.83 3.88
C PRO A 323 22.12 -11.70 4.50
N GLY A 324 21.90 -13.01 4.55
CA GLY A 324 22.86 -13.95 5.14
C GLY A 324 24.16 -14.04 4.35
N ARG A 325 25.29 -13.86 5.04
CA ARG A 325 26.66 -13.92 4.49
C ARG A 325 27.22 -15.34 4.62
N GLY A 326 28.14 -15.73 3.73
CA GLY A 326 28.82 -17.04 3.77
C GLY A 326 28.88 -17.74 2.41
N PRO A 327 29.66 -18.83 2.28
CA PRO A 327 29.84 -19.55 1.03
C PRO A 327 28.54 -20.15 0.46
N ARG A 328 28.54 -20.44 -0.86
CA ARG A 328 27.44 -21.18 -1.51
C ARG A 328 27.16 -22.48 -0.74
N GLY A 329 25.90 -22.70 -0.35
CA GLY A 329 25.45 -23.85 0.44
C GLY A 329 25.40 -23.64 1.96
N ARG A 330 26.09 -22.63 2.53
CA ARG A 330 25.99 -22.28 3.97
C ARG A 330 26.04 -20.76 4.19
N ARG A 331 24.90 -20.09 4.00
CA ARG A 331 24.67 -18.74 4.55
C ARG A 331 24.46 -18.85 6.05
N LEU A 332 25.18 -18.05 6.84
CA LEU A 332 24.98 -17.92 8.29
C LEU A 332 24.46 -16.51 8.63
N GLY A 333 23.81 -16.36 9.79
CA GLY A 333 23.30 -15.09 10.31
C GLY A 333 22.12 -14.44 9.57
N GLY A 334 21.74 -14.94 8.39
CA GLY A 334 20.67 -14.37 7.56
C GLY A 334 19.27 -14.53 8.17
N ARG A 335 18.46 -13.48 8.07
CA ARG A 335 17.06 -13.45 8.55
C ARG A 335 16.18 -12.63 7.60
N GLY A 336 14.89 -12.89 7.71
CA GLY A 336 13.82 -12.58 6.77
C GLY A 336 12.75 -13.66 7.00
N THR A 337 11.61 -13.61 6.34
CA THR A 337 10.52 -14.54 6.66
C THR A 337 10.96 -15.99 6.40
N ARG A 338 10.96 -16.83 7.45
CA ARG A 338 11.17 -18.28 7.43
C ARG A 338 9.80 -18.97 7.49
N SER A 339 9.71 -20.23 7.08
CA SER A 339 8.44 -20.98 7.07
C SER A 339 7.76 -21.07 8.44
N PHE A 340 8.54 -21.14 9.53
CA PHE A 340 7.99 -21.11 10.88
C PHE A 340 7.36 -19.75 11.25
N ASP A 341 7.82 -18.64 10.66
CA ASP A 341 7.20 -17.33 10.88
C ASP A 341 5.80 -17.30 10.26
N ALA A 342 5.61 -17.94 9.09
CA ALA A 342 4.31 -18.14 8.49
C ALA A 342 3.39 -19.08 9.31
N VAL A 343 3.95 -20.10 9.98
CA VAL A 343 3.20 -20.96 10.92
C VAL A 343 2.78 -20.19 12.18
N LEU A 344 3.64 -19.36 12.76
CA LEU A 344 3.27 -18.48 13.89
C LEU A 344 2.21 -17.45 13.49
N MET A 345 2.31 -16.91 12.27
CA MET A 345 1.33 -15.99 11.70
C MET A 345 -0.02 -16.68 11.42
N LEU A 346 -0.01 -17.95 11.00
CA LEU A 346 -1.22 -18.77 10.88
C LEU A 346 -1.84 -19.08 12.26
N ALA A 347 -1.02 -19.42 13.27
CA ALA A 347 -1.51 -19.68 14.63
C ALA A 347 -2.21 -18.46 15.24
N GLN A 348 -1.74 -17.25 14.92
CA GLN A 348 -2.38 -15.98 15.29
C GLN A 348 -3.83 -15.82 14.77
N ALA A 349 -4.20 -16.48 13.66
CA ALA A 349 -5.56 -16.45 13.12
C ALA A 349 -6.50 -17.48 13.77
N LEU A 350 -5.95 -18.47 14.49
CA LEU A 350 -6.67 -19.62 15.07
C LEU A 350 -7.00 -19.47 16.55
N ALA A 351 -6.44 -18.46 17.23
CA ALA A 351 -6.64 -18.22 18.66
C ALA A 351 -6.81 -16.71 18.94
N PRO A 352 -7.63 -16.32 19.94
CA PRO A 352 -7.72 -14.94 20.39
C PRO A 352 -6.34 -14.40 20.81
N MET A 353 -5.99 -13.20 20.34
CA MET A 353 -4.81 -12.49 20.82
C MET A 353 -5.19 -11.72 22.08
N PRO A 354 -4.58 -11.96 23.26
CA PRO A 354 -4.84 -11.16 24.45
C PRO A 354 -4.35 -9.72 24.22
N GLY A 355 -5.09 -8.74 24.75
CA GLY A 355 -4.60 -7.38 24.89
C GLY A 355 -3.38 -7.33 25.82
N ARG A 356 -2.51 -6.33 25.64
CA ARG A 356 -1.29 -6.18 26.46
C ARG A 356 -1.36 -4.99 27.43
N PRO A 357 -0.60 -5.02 28.53
CA PRO A 357 -0.48 -3.88 29.44
C PRO A 357 -0.06 -2.61 28.68
N GLY A 358 -0.78 -1.51 28.90
CA GLY A 358 -0.52 -0.22 28.26
C GLY A 358 -1.32 0.04 26.98
N TRP A 359 -1.94 -0.98 26.36
CA TRP A 359 -2.82 -0.76 25.20
C TRP A 359 -4.09 0.01 25.59
N SER A 360 -4.63 0.77 24.64
CA SER A 360 -5.92 1.44 24.76
C SER A 360 -7.07 0.45 25.00
N THR A 361 -8.02 0.79 25.87
CA THR A 361 -9.23 -0.02 26.10
C THR A 361 -10.09 -0.16 24.84
N SER A 362 -10.02 0.81 23.92
CA SER A 362 -10.69 0.71 22.62
C SER A 362 -10.07 -0.37 21.72
N ALA A 363 -8.87 -0.87 22.01
CA ALA A 363 -8.22 -1.95 21.26
C ALA A 363 -8.79 -3.33 21.62
N MET A 364 -9.69 -3.44 22.61
CA MET A 364 -10.23 -4.72 23.11
C MET A 364 -11.50 -5.13 22.36
N ALA A 365 -11.71 -6.44 22.19
CA ALA A 365 -12.87 -7.00 21.49
C ALA A 365 -14.21 -6.56 22.10
N GLU A 366 -14.27 -6.44 23.43
CA GLU A 366 -15.41 -5.90 24.21
C GLU A 366 -15.86 -4.50 23.76
N ARG A 367 -14.95 -3.71 23.21
CA ARG A 367 -15.17 -2.30 22.83
C ARG A 367 -15.23 -2.08 21.32
N SER A 368 -15.45 -3.16 20.56
CA SER A 368 -15.47 -3.18 19.10
C SER A 368 -16.84 -3.61 18.54
N GLU A 369 -17.02 -3.49 17.22
CA GLU A 369 -18.22 -4.00 16.52
C GLU A 369 -18.26 -5.55 16.38
N MET A 370 -17.34 -6.30 17.00
CA MET A 370 -17.36 -7.77 17.00
C MET A 370 -18.52 -8.32 17.88
N PRO A 371 -19.06 -9.53 17.61
CA PRO A 371 -20.12 -10.15 18.41
C PRO A 371 -19.54 -10.74 19.72
N TYR A 372 -19.03 -9.87 20.59
CA TYR A 372 -18.17 -10.23 21.71
C TYR A 372 -18.79 -11.24 22.69
N ALA A 373 -20.07 -11.07 23.04
CA ALA A 373 -20.76 -11.96 23.98
C ALA A 373 -20.83 -13.42 23.46
N ASP A 374 -21.19 -13.59 22.19
CA ASP A 374 -21.27 -14.90 21.55
C ASP A 374 -19.88 -15.53 21.41
N LEU A 375 -18.87 -14.72 21.07
CA LEU A 375 -17.49 -15.19 20.97
C LEU A 375 -16.90 -15.63 22.31
N VAL A 376 -17.20 -14.93 23.41
CA VAL A 376 -16.81 -15.35 24.77
C VAL A 376 -17.54 -16.63 25.20
N ALA A 377 -18.80 -16.81 24.79
CA ALA A 377 -19.55 -18.04 25.04
C ALA A 377 -18.99 -19.24 24.23
N CYS A 378 -18.46 -19.01 23.03
CA CYS A 378 -17.81 -20.04 22.21
C CYS A 378 -16.35 -20.33 22.60
N ASP A 379 -15.59 -19.31 23.01
CA ASP A 379 -14.19 -19.43 23.44
C ASP A 379 -13.90 -18.43 24.58
N PRO A 380 -13.84 -18.89 25.84
CA PRO A 380 -13.56 -18.02 27.00
C PRO A 380 -12.25 -17.25 26.92
N ARG A 381 -11.30 -17.65 26.04
CA ARG A 381 -10.05 -16.92 25.79
C ARG A 381 -10.26 -15.59 25.04
N MET A 382 -11.49 -15.31 24.57
CA MET A 382 -11.88 -14.01 24.02
C MET A 382 -12.02 -12.94 25.12
N ALA A 383 -12.18 -13.33 26.40
CA ALA A 383 -12.19 -12.38 27.51
C ALA A 383 -10.82 -11.67 27.64
N GLY A 384 -10.81 -10.35 27.52
CA GLY A 384 -9.57 -9.56 27.47
C GLY A 384 -8.77 -9.68 26.16
N ALA A 385 -9.38 -10.22 25.09
CA ALA A 385 -8.76 -10.25 23.78
C ALA A 385 -8.81 -8.90 23.05
N ALA A 386 -7.86 -8.70 22.14
CA ALA A 386 -7.82 -7.59 21.20
C ALA A 386 -8.99 -7.66 20.19
N ALA A 387 -9.38 -6.52 19.64
CA ALA A 387 -10.42 -6.34 18.62
C ALA A 387 -10.01 -6.84 17.22
N ARG A 388 -9.42 -8.04 17.15
CA ARG A 388 -8.92 -8.70 15.95
C ARG A 388 -9.64 -10.04 15.75
N PRO A 389 -10.37 -10.25 14.63
CA PRO A 389 -11.11 -11.47 14.38
C PRO A 389 -10.27 -12.76 14.39
N VAL A 390 -10.82 -13.79 15.02
CA VAL A 390 -10.35 -15.18 14.89
C VAL A 390 -11.08 -15.81 13.70
N ILE A 391 -10.31 -16.25 12.70
CA ILE A 391 -10.83 -16.79 11.43
C ILE A 391 -9.94 -17.96 11.01
N ARG A 392 -10.49 -19.18 11.03
CA ARG A 392 -9.83 -20.37 10.49
C ARG A 392 -9.85 -20.32 8.95
N PRO A 393 -8.69 -20.29 8.26
CA PRO A 393 -8.66 -20.40 6.81
C PRO A 393 -9.15 -21.78 6.34
N ARG A 394 -9.88 -21.82 5.23
CA ARG A 394 -10.24 -23.03 4.45
C ARG A 394 -9.36 -23.15 3.20
N MET A 395 -9.04 -22.01 2.60
CA MET A 395 -8.04 -21.86 1.54
C MET A 395 -7.06 -20.74 1.92
N ILE A 396 -5.78 -20.96 1.66
CA ILE A 396 -4.75 -19.93 1.68
C ILE A 396 -4.22 -19.77 0.25
N VAL A 397 -4.25 -18.55 -0.27
CA VAL A 397 -3.52 -18.16 -1.49
C VAL A 397 -2.15 -17.62 -1.08
N VAL A 398 -1.10 -18.25 -1.58
CA VAL A 398 0.31 -17.87 -1.35
C VAL A 398 0.98 -17.48 -2.66
N ASP A 399 1.99 -16.62 -2.61
CA ASP A 399 2.88 -16.45 -3.77
C ASP A 399 3.86 -17.64 -3.92
N HIS A 400 4.52 -17.75 -5.07
CA HIS A 400 5.55 -18.74 -5.39
C HIS A 400 6.85 -18.60 -4.55
N GLY A 401 6.85 -17.72 -3.54
CA GLY A 401 7.95 -17.55 -2.59
C GLY A 401 8.31 -18.86 -1.89
N LYS A 402 9.61 -19.21 -1.90
CA LYS A 402 10.18 -20.45 -1.32
C LYS A 402 9.93 -20.64 0.19
N ILE A 403 9.34 -19.64 0.84
CA ILE A 403 9.04 -19.56 2.26
C ILE A 403 7.69 -20.25 2.54
N PHE A 404 6.70 -19.97 1.70
CA PHE A 404 5.35 -20.52 1.81
C PHE A 404 5.25 -21.91 1.17
N ASN A 405 5.95 -22.14 0.06
CA ASN A 405 6.09 -23.44 -0.60
C ASN A 405 7.07 -24.38 0.15
N SER A 406 6.94 -24.49 1.48
CA SER A 406 7.79 -25.34 2.31
C SER A 406 7.00 -26.49 2.93
N GLU A 407 7.58 -27.69 2.90
CA GLU A 407 7.02 -28.95 3.43
C GLU A 407 6.38 -28.76 4.83
N HIS A 408 7.05 -28.04 5.73
CA HIS A 408 6.54 -27.79 7.09
C HIS A 408 5.27 -26.92 7.14
N PHE A 409 5.19 -25.85 6.34
CA PHE A 409 4.00 -24.99 6.30
C PHE A 409 2.83 -25.71 5.64
N ASP A 410 3.11 -26.41 4.55
CA ASP A 410 2.19 -27.28 3.82
C ASP A 410 1.58 -28.37 4.72
N ASP A 411 2.41 -29.08 5.49
CA ASP A 411 1.97 -30.14 6.41
C ASP A 411 1.16 -29.60 7.59
N VAL A 412 1.52 -28.41 8.10
CA VAL A 412 0.70 -27.72 9.11
C VAL A 412 -0.67 -27.35 8.53
N CYS A 413 -0.73 -26.83 7.30
CA CYS A 413 -1.98 -26.52 6.63
C CYS A 413 -2.84 -27.78 6.42
N ARG A 414 -2.25 -28.88 5.92
CA ARG A 414 -2.95 -30.19 5.76
C ARG A 414 -3.51 -30.72 7.07
N MET A 415 -2.70 -30.72 8.13
CA MET A 415 -3.09 -31.13 9.48
C MET A 415 -4.24 -30.29 10.05
N LEU A 416 -4.32 -29.01 9.68
CA LEU A 416 -5.40 -28.10 10.05
C LEU A 416 -6.59 -28.10 9.06
N GLY A 417 -6.58 -28.95 8.03
CA GLY A 417 -7.64 -29.05 7.01
C GLY A 417 -7.71 -27.83 6.07
N ILE A 418 -6.58 -27.15 5.87
CA ILE A 418 -6.45 -25.91 5.09
C ILE A 418 -5.81 -26.22 3.74
N ASN A 419 -6.44 -25.78 2.66
CA ASN A 419 -5.93 -25.95 1.30
C ASN A 419 -4.97 -24.82 0.94
N VAL A 420 -3.70 -25.14 0.65
CA VAL A 420 -2.73 -24.16 0.11
C VAL A 420 -2.86 -24.12 -1.41
N ARG A 421 -2.98 -22.91 -1.97
CA ARG A 421 -3.05 -22.66 -3.42
C ARG A 421 -2.00 -21.62 -3.81
N PRO A 422 -1.07 -21.90 -4.74
CA PRO A 422 -0.25 -20.85 -5.31
C PRO A 422 -1.15 -19.88 -6.11
N ALA A 423 -0.87 -18.58 -6.01
CA ALA A 423 -1.47 -17.56 -6.86
C ALA A 423 -1.15 -17.83 -8.33
N ARG A 424 -2.10 -17.59 -9.24
CA ARG A 424 -1.89 -17.86 -10.67
C ARG A 424 -0.78 -16.96 -11.24
N THR A 425 0.19 -17.56 -11.90
CA THR A 425 1.33 -16.85 -12.52
C THR A 425 0.83 -15.79 -13.51
N ARG A 426 1.36 -14.55 -13.41
CA ARG A 426 0.92 -13.37 -14.20
C ARG A 426 -0.56 -12.99 -14.04
N THR A 427 -1.19 -13.29 -12.90
CA THR A 427 -2.60 -12.96 -12.63
C THR A 427 -2.72 -12.02 -11.41
N ALA A 428 -2.60 -10.70 -11.62
CA ALA A 428 -2.61 -9.71 -10.53
C ALA A 428 -3.92 -9.70 -9.70
N THR A 429 -5.04 -10.19 -10.24
CA THR A 429 -6.31 -10.28 -9.50
C THR A 429 -6.23 -11.17 -8.26
N ASP A 430 -5.40 -12.23 -8.29
CA ASP A 430 -5.31 -13.24 -7.21
C ASP A 430 -4.74 -12.66 -5.89
N LYS A 431 -4.03 -11.52 -5.93
CA LYS A 431 -3.33 -10.89 -4.78
C LYS A 431 -3.70 -9.42 -4.54
N ALA A 432 -4.60 -8.84 -5.34
CA ALA A 432 -4.98 -7.43 -5.26
C ALA A 432 -5.47 -6.95 -3.87
N VAL A 433 -6.00 -7.86 -3.03
CA VAL A 433 -6.45 -7.51 -1.66
C VAL A 433 -5.28 -7.35 -0.71
N ILE A 434 -4.30 -8.25 -0.72
CA ILE A 434 -3.10 -8.13 0.13
C ILE A 434 -2.19 -6.99 -0.33
N GLU A 435 -2.04 -6.77 -1.64
CA GLU A 435 -1.27 -5.66 -2.21
C GLU A 435 -1.87 -4.29 -1.82
N SER A 436 -3.19 -4.14 -1.96
CA SER A 436 -3.92 -2.94 -1.51
C SER A 436 -3.76 -2.72 0.00
N THR A 437 -3.84 -3.78 0.79
CA THR A 437 -3.67 -3.73 2.26
C THR A 437 -2.26 -3.31 2.66
N PHE A 438 -1.21 -3.87 2.05
CA PHE A 438 0.17 -3.42 2.31
C PHE A 438 0.40 -1.96 1.91
N GLY A 439 -0.19 -1.52 0.79
CA GLY A 439 -0.20 -0.12 0.39
C GLY A 439 -0.90 0.80 1.41
N ALA A 440 -1.92 0.30 2.10
CA ALA A 440 -2.61 1.02 3.18
C ALA A 440 -1.83 0.99 4.51
N VAL A 441 -1.24 -0.15 4.90
CA VAL A 441 -0.38 -0.26 6.10
C VAL A 441 0.81 0.69 6.02
N LYS A 442 1.50 0.78 4.88
CA LYS A 442 2.59 1.75 4.68
C LYS A 442 2.16 3.20 4.90
N LYS A 443 0.93 3.56 4.49
CA LYS A 443 0.36 4.92 4.60
C LYS A 443 -0.24 5.24 5.97
N ARG A 444 -0.90 4.27 6.63
CA ARG A 444 -1.64 4.48 7.89
C ARG A 444 -0.88 4.08 9.15
N PHE A 445 0.05 3.15 9.04
CA PHE A 445 0.94 2.75 10.13
C PHE A 445 2.35 3.30 9.91
N SER A 446 3.05 2.85 8.85
CA SER A 446 4.52 2.99 8.79
C SER A 446 5.03 4.42 8.87
N GLN A 447 4.33 5.40 8.25
CA GLN A 447 4.77 6.80 8.25
C GLN A 447 4.70 7.51 9.61
N TYR A 448 3.96 6.95 10.58
CA TYR A 448 3.79 7.54 11.92
C TYR A 448 4.72 6.91 12.98
N VAL A 449 5.50 5.88 12.62
CA VAL A 449 6.33 5.13 13.56
C VAL A 449 7.78 5.61 13.52
N ALA A 450 8.37 5.84 14.69
CA ALA A 450 9.78 6.18 14.83
C ALA A 450 10.68 5.12 14.15
N GLY A 451 11.61 5.59 13.32
CA GLY A 451 12.42 4.74 12.43
C GLY A 451 11.92 4.66 10.97
N TYR A 452 10.82 5.31 10.61
CA TYR A 452 10.33 5.40 9.22
C TYR A 452 11.37 5.99 8.26
N THR A 453 11.70 5.27 7.18
CA THR A 453 12.70 5.68 6.18
C THR A 453 12.15 6.40 4.97
N GLY A 454 10.83 6.47 4.80
CA GLY A 454 10.22 6.82 3.51
C GLY A 454 10.27 5.67 2.50
N SER A 455 9.38 5.73 1.50
CA SER A 455 9.23 4.72 0.45
C SER A 455 10.18 4.91 -0.76
N ASP A 456 11.14 5.84 -0.66
CA ASP A 456 12.01 6.25 -1.76
C ASP A 456 13.38 6.68 -1.20
N LEU A 457 14.47 6.20 -1.81
CA LEU A 457 15.84 6.52 -1.44
C LEU A 457 16.12 8.03 -1.45
N ALA A 458 15.52 8.77 -2.40
CA ALA A 458 15.70 10.22 -2.51
C ALA A 458 14.93 11.03 -1.45
N ARG A 459 13.95 10.42 -0.76
CA ARG A 459 13.15 11.06 0.30
C ARG A 459 13.54 10.61 1.72
N ARG A 460 14.60 9.82 1.85
CA ARG A 460 15.04 9.25 3.12
C ARG A 460 15.81 10.27 3.97
N GLY A 461 15.33 10.50 5.20
CA GLY A 461 16.01 11.37 6.15
C GLY A 461 17.44 10.89 6.46
N LYS A 462 18.42 11.80 6.43
CA LYS A 462 19.86 11.46 6.56
C LYS A 462 20.24 10.70 7.85
N HIS A 463 19.47 10.89 8.93
CA HIS A 463 19.78 10.37 10.26
C HIS A 463 18.70 9.45 10.86
N VAL A 464 17.83 8.84 10.04
CA VAL A 464 16.73 7.97 10.56
C VAL A 464 17.25 6.81 11.43
N ALA A 465 18.40 6.23 11.10
CA ALA A 465 19.01 5.14 11.87
C ALA A 465 19.66 5.59 13.20
N GLU A 466 19.56 6.88 13.54
CA GLU A 466 20.29 7.51 14.63
C GLU A 466 19.41 8.09 15.74
N GLY A 467 18.12 8.30 15.45
CA GLY A 467 17.11 8.70 16.42
C GLY A 467 16.59 7.54 17.28
N PRO A 468 15.47 7.73 18.02
CA PRO A 468 14.83 6.64 18.76
C PRO A 468 14.28 5.58 17.79
N LEU A 469 14.57 4.31 18.09
CA LEU A 469 14.18 3.15 17.29
C LEU A 469 13.58 2.08 18.19
N TRP A 470 12.40 1.57 17.83
CA TRP A 470 11.73 0.47 18.53
C TRP A 470 12.47 -0.85 18.36
N SER A 471 12.49 -1.72 19.38
CA SER A 471 12.89 -3.11 19.17
C SER A 471 11.86 -3.86 18.31
N LEU A 472 12.28 -4.97 17.69
CA LEU A 472 11.39 -5.83 16.90
C LEU A 472 10.11 -6.24 17.65
N ASN A 473 10.20 -6.47 18.97
CA ASN A 473 9.06 -6.90 19.77
C ASN A 473 8.07 -5.76 20.06
N GLU A 474 8.57 -4.55 20.30
CA GLU A 474 7.74 -3.35 20.52
C GLU A 474 7.10 -2.90 19.21
N LEU A 475 7.84 -2.93 18.10
CA LEU A 475 7.32 -2.62 16.77
C LEU A 475 6.22 -3.62 16.33
N GLN A 476 6.40 -4.89 16.66
CA GLN A 476 5.37 -5.92 16.47
C GLN A 476 4.14 -5.67 17.36
N ASP A 477 4.32 -5.12 18.56
CA ASP A 477 3.21 -4.83 19.46
C ASP A 477 2.41 -3.62 19.01
N LEU A 478 3.08 -2.53 18.65
CA LEU A 478 2.50 -1.35 18.04
C LEU A 478 1.73 -1.68 16.76
N LEU A 479 2.21 -2.63 15.94
CA LEU A 479 1.46 -3.11 14.78
C LEU A 479 0.19 -3.86 15.20
N ASN A 480 0.25 -4.71 16.23
CA ASN A 480 -0.93 -5.45 16.69
C ASN A 480 -1.98 -4.53 17.32
N GLU A 481 -1.57 -3.54 18.12
CA GLU A 481 -2.47 -2.53 18.67
C GLU A 481 -3.07 -1.66 17.55
N TRP A 482 -2.26 -1.18 16.60
CA TRP A 482 -2.75 -0.43 15.45
C TRP A 482 -3.71 -1.23 14.57
N ILE A 483 -3.48 -2.54 14.39
CA ILE A 483 -4.45 -3.41 13.72
C ILE A 483 -5.78 -3.39 14.49
N ALA A 484 -5.76 -3.64 15.80
CA ALA A 484 -6.95 -3.71 16.63
C ALA A 484 -7.70 -2.37 16.74
N LEU A 485 -6.99 -1.24 16.78
CA LEU A 485 -7.56 0.12 16.86
C LEU A 485 -7.99 0.68 15.50
N ASP A 486 -7.04 0.82 14.57
CA ASP A 486 -7.22 1.61 13.35
C ASP A 486 -7.72 0.76 12.18
N TRP A 487 -7.11 -0.42 11.95
CA TRP A 487 -7.46 -1.25 10.79
C TRP A 487 -8.85 -1.87 10.93
N GLN A 488 -9.10 -2.55 12.05
CA GLN A 488 -10.27 -3.42 12.20
C GLN A 488 -11.57 -2.63 12.48
N GLN A 489 -11.49 -1.39 12.97
CA GLN A 489 -12.66 -0.59 13.39
C GLN A 489 -13.08 0.50 12.39
N ASN A 490 -12.20 0.94 11.49
CA ASN A 490 -12.55 1.98 10.52
C ASN A 490 -13.17 1.41 9.23
N PRO A 491 -14.16 2.09 8.61
CA PRO A 491 -14.72 1.67 7.33
C PRO A 491 -13.70 1.63 6.20
N HIS A 492 -13.80 0.62 5.31
CA HIS A 492 -12.92 0.48 4.14
C HIS A 492 -13.68 0.55 2.81
N ASP A 493 -13.10 1.22 1.82
CA ASP A 493 -13.69 1.36 0.47
C ASP A 493 -13.85 0.03 -0.27
N GLY A 494 -13.14 -1.02 0.15
CA GLY A 494 -13.28 -2.40 -0.35
C GLY A 494 -14.41 -3.22 0.30
N LEU A 495 -15.12 -2.66 1.29
CA LEU A 495 -16.23 -3.30 2.02
C LEU A 495 -17.54 -2.53 1.83
N ARG A 496 -18.65 -3.24 1.71
CA ARG A 496 -20.01 -2.67 1.79
C ARG A 496 -20.90 -3.56 2.64
N SER A 497 -21.93 -2.98 3.26
CA SER A 497 -22.95 -3.79 3.93
C SER A 497 -23.70 -4.66 2.91
N PRO A 498 -23.81 -5.99 3.13
CA PRO A 498 -24.62 -6.87 2.29
C PRO A 498 -26.10 -6.46 2.22
N PHE A 499 -26.61 -5.82 3.27
CA PHE A 499 -28.00 -5.35 3.35
C PHE A 499 -28.19 -3.92 2.81
N LEU A 500 -27.15 -3.09 2.85
CA LEU A 500 -27.18 -1.69 2.43
C LEU A 500 -25.93 -1.36 1.58
N PRO A 501 -25.90 -1.74 0.28
CA PRO A 501 -24.69 -1.68 -0.55
C PRO A 501 -24.08 -0.28 -0.76
N GLY A 502 -24.81 0.80 -0.44
CA GLY A 502 -24.29 2.16 -0.44
C GLY A 502 -23.40 2.51 0.75
N ILE A 503 -23.39 1.71 1.83
CA ILE A 503 -22.70 1.99 3.09
C ILE A 503 -21.37 1.23 3.16
N THR A 504 -20.26 1.97 3.32
CA THR A 504 -18.95 1.42 3.71
C THR A 504 -18.99 0.93 5.15
N ILE A 505 -18.34 -0.21 5.42
CA ILE A 505 -18.30 -0.81 6.77
C ILE A 505 -16.88 -1.20 7.17
N SER A 506 -16.65 -1.33 8.48
CA SER A 506 -15.38 -1.75 9.06
C SER A 506 -15.17 -3.27 8.92
N PRO A 507 -13.92 -3.78 8.95
CA PRO A 507 -13.66 -5.21 8.99
C PRO A 507 -14.36 -5.94 10.14
N ASN A 508 -14.36 -5.37 11.36
CA ASN A 508 -15.06 -5.96 12.50
C ASN A 508 -16.59 -6.01 12.30
N ARG A 509 -17.19 -4.99 11.68
CA ARG A 509 -18.62 -5.00 11.34
C ARG A 509 -18.96 -6.00 10.22
N MET A 510 -18.09 -6.15 9.23
CA MET A 510 -18.25 -7.20 8.21
C MET A 510 -18.09 -8.59 8.81
N TYR A 511 -17.11 -8.78 9.69
CA TYR A 511 -16.93 -10.02 10.45
C TYR A 511 -18.18 -10.35 11.29
N ALA A 512 -18.71 -9.39 12.06
CA ALA A 512 -19.96 -9.58 12.81
C ALA A 512 -21.15 -9.92 11.90
N THR A 513 -21.26 -9.26 10.75
CA THR A 513 -22.31 -9.53 9.75
C THR A 513 -22.22 -10.97 9.21
N LEU A 514 -21.01 -11.45 8.91
CA LEU A 514 -20.80 -12.81 8.38
C LEU A 514 -20.89 -13.89 9.47
N VAL A 515 -20.49 -13.61 10.71
CA VAL A 515 -20.75 -14.48 11.87
C VAL A 515 -22.26 -14.61 12.12
N ALA A 516 -23.03 -13.54 12.01
CA ALA A 516 -24.50 -13.60 12.14
C ALA A 516 -25.17 -14.36 10.97
N ALA A 517 -24.57 -14.38 9.79
CA ALA A 517 -25.10 -15.07 8.60
C ALA A 517 -24.74 -16.57 8.53
N GLU A 518 -23.54 -16.96 9.01
CA GLU A 518 -23.00 -18.31 8.82
C GLU A 518 -22.57 -19.03 10.11
N GLY A 519 -22.61 -18.33 11.24
CA GLY A 519 -22.07 -18.80 12.52
C GLY A 519 -20.55 -18.66 12.64
N HIS A 520 -20.05 -18.83 13.87
CA HIS A 520 -18.62 -18.94 14.15
C HIS A 520 -18.32 -20.30 14.79
N VAL A 521 -17.29 -20.99 14.28
CA VAL A 521 -16.77 -22.23 14.86
C VAL A 521 -15.27 -22.04 15.13
N PRO A 522 -14.86 -21.85 16.39
CA PRO A 522 -13.43 -21.73 16.72
C PRO A 522 -12.72 -23.07 16.54
N LEU A 523 -11.39 -23.03 16.39
CA LEU A 523 -10.53 -24.20 16.51
C LEU A 523 -9.63 -24.03 17.75
N PRO A 524 -10.14 -24.31 18.96
CA PRO A 524 -9.42 -24.05 20.21
C PRO A 524 -8.30 -25.08 20.45
N LEU A 525 -7.18 -24.92 19.76
CA LEU A 525 -5.99 -25.75 19.96
C LEU A 525 -5.45 -25.59 21.39
N THR A 526 -5.32 -26.70 22.11
CA THR A 526 -4.69 -26.78 23.43
C THR A 526 -3.18 -26.53 23.34
N PRO A 527 -2.48 -26.24 24.47
CA PRO A 527 -1.02 -26.17 24.47
C PRO A 527 -0.33 -27.45 23.98
N ARG A 528 -0.95 -28.63 24.16
CA ARG A 528 -0.44 -29.94 23.67
C ARG A 528 -0.57 -30.08 22.14
N GLU A 529 -1.61 -29.51 21.53
CA GLU A 529 -1.79 -29.51 20.08
C GLU A 529 -0.98 -28.41 19.39
N ASN A 530 -0.84 -27.23 20.01
CA ASN A 530 0.05 -26.19 19.49
C ASN A 530 1.52 -26.65 19.39
N ARG A 531 1.96 -27.58 20.26
CA ARG A 531 3.27 -28.27 20.11
C ARG A 531 3.36 -29.12 18.84
N LYS A 532 2.24 -29.67 18.31
CA LYS A 532 2.20 -30.40 17.03
C LYS A 532 2.42 -29.47 15.82
N LEU A 533 2.22 -28.16 15.97
CA LEU A 533 2.52 -27.14 14.95
C LEU A 533 4.01 -26.76 14.86
N LEU A 534 4.81 -27.06 15.89
CA LEU A 534 6.24 -26.70 15.92
C LEU A 534 7.08 -27.52 14.92
N PRO A 535 8.19 -26.98 14.38
CA PRO A 535 9.12 -27.75 13.57
C PRO A 535 9.76 -28.87 14.40
N PHE A 536 10.10 -29.99 13.75
CA PHE A 536 10.73 -31.14 14.41
C PHE A 536 11.98 -31.64 13.71
N LYS A 537 12.82 -32.35 14.48
CA LYS A 537 13.93 -33.16 13.97
C LYS A 537 13.79 -34.59 14.51
N ARG A 538 14.09 -35.61 13.68
CA ARG A 538 14.06 -37.02 14.08
C ARG A 538 15.43 -37.44 14.63
N LEU A 539 15.58 -37.45 15.96
CA LEU A 539 16.87 -37.60 16.64
C LEU A 539 16.86 -38.75 17.65
N LYS A 540 18.04 -39.36 17.89
CA LYS A 540 18.24 -40.33 18.98
C LYS A 540 18.64 -39.60 20.25
N VAL A 541 18.09 -40.03 21.40
CA VAL A 541 18.55 -39.61 22.73
C VAL A 541 19.90 -40.27 23.07
N THR A 542 20.87 -39.46 23.49
CA THR A 542 22.20 -39.91 23.91
C THR A 542 22.38 -39.78 25.44
N ASP A 543 23.54 -40.22 25.92
CA ASP A 543 24.05 -40.00 27.28
C ASP A 543 24.01 -38.52 27.71
N LYS A 544 24.14 -37.58 26.76
CA LYS A 544 24.12 -36.13 26.99
C LYS A 544 22.75 -35.48 26.69
N GLY A 545 21.72 -36.28 26.41
CA GLY A 545 20.40 -35.82 26.02
C GLY A 545 20.25 -35.71 24.50
N ILE A 546 19.85 -34.54 24.00
CA ILE A 546 19.64 -34.27 22.57
C ILE A 546 20.32 -32.96 22.18
N THR A 547 20.97 -32.92 21.01
CA THR A 547 21.59 -31.69 20.49
C THR A 547 20.86 -31.19 19.24
N ILE A 548 20.35 -29.95 19.27
CA ILE A 548 19.71 -29.27 18.13
C ILE A 548 20.45 -27.97 17.82
N ASP A 549 21.06 -27.89 16.63
CA ASP A 549 21.82 -26.74 16.12
C ASP A 549 22.84 -26.23 17.14
N ASN A 550 23.67 -27.16 17.63
CA ASN A 550 24.70 -26.93 18.63
C ASN A 550 24.17 -26.42 19.99
N ARG A 551 22.92 -26.73 20.35
CA ARG A 551 22.38 -26.54 21.70
C ARG A 551 22.01 -27.90 22.27
N THR A 552 22.54 -28.26 23.43
CA THR A 552 22.25 -29.54 24.09
C THR A 552 21.16 -29.39 25.15
N TYR A 553 20.17 -30.27 25.12
CA TYR A 553 19.00 -30.28 25.99
C TYR A 553 18.94 -31.62 26.73
N ASN A 554 18.63 -31.60 28.02
CA ASN A 554 18.52 -32.82 28.81
C ASN A 554 17.51 -32.66 29.96
N SER A 555 16.89 -33.77 30.36
CA SER A 555 16.08 -33.90 31.58
C SER A 555 16.05 -35.37 32.00
N GLU A 556 15.64 -35.66 33.23
CA GLU A 556 15.58 -37.03 33.75
C GLU A 556 14.61 -37.91 32.94
N ALA A 557 13.37 -37.46 32.75
CA ALA A 557 12.37 -38.12 31.92
C ALA A 557 12.82 -38.31 30.45
N LEU A 558 13.68 -37.44 29.91
CA LEU A 558 14.24 -37.62 28.57
C LEU A 558 15.17 -38.83 28.49
N GLN A 559 15.90 -39.15 29.56
CA GLN A 559 16.83 -40.28 29.60
C GLN A 559 16.13 -41.64 29.60
N GLU A 560 14.85 -41.73 29.98
CA GLU A 560 14.03 -42.95 29.82
C GLU A 560 13.89 -43.38 28.34
N TYR A 561 14.04 -42.44 27.40
CA TYR A 561 13.97 -42.67 25.96
C TYR A 561 15.34 -43.03 25.36
N ARG A 562 16.41 -43.05 26.17
CA ARG A 562 17.74 -43.47 25.74
C ARG A 562 17.72 -44.95 25.37
N ASN A 563 18.14 -45.23 24.13
CA ASN A 563 18.07 -46.55 23.48
C ASN A 563 16.65 -47.14 23.30
N ARG A 564 15.57 -46.45 23.69
CA ARG A 564 14.19 -46.89 23.44
C ARG A 564 13.89 -46.79 21.93
N HIS A 565 13.43 -47.88 21.33
CA HIS A 565 13.03 -47.93 19.93
C HIS A 565 11.72 -47.15 19.73
N SER A 566 11.64 -46.30 18.70
CA SER A 566 10.45 -45.48 18.43
C SER A 566 9.33 -46.21 17.69
N GLN A 567 9.45 -47.54 17.52
CA GLN A 567 8.44 -48.45 16.93
C GLN A 567 8.06 -48.19 15.46
N ILE A 568 8.30 -47.00 14.90
CA ILE A 568 8.07 -46.68 13.49
C ILE A 568 9.09 -47.43 12.61
N PRO A 569 8.64 -48.22 11.60
CA PRO A 569 9.52 -48.90 10.66
C PRO A 569 10.56 -47.96 10.02
N GLY A 570 11.81 -48.42 9.94
CA GLY A 570 12.92 -47.67 9.37
C GLY A 570 13.46 -46.49 10.20
N GLN A 571 12.82 -46.10 11.31
CA GLN A 571 13.28 -44.95 12.12
C GLN A 571 14.17 -45.35 13.31
N GLY A 572 14.08 -46.59 13.80
CA GLY A 572 15.00 -47.11 14.81
C GLY A 572 14.79 -46.48 16.18
N MET A 573 15.85 -45.93 16.78
CA MET A 573 15.81 -45.20 18.05
C MET A 573 15.64 -43.69 17.86
N LYS A 574 15.04 -43.23 16.74
CA LYS A 574 14.84 -41.81 16.44
C LYS A 574 13.43 -41.36 16.79
N TRP A 575 13.32 -40.36 17.64
CA TRP A 575 12.07 -39.77 18.12
C TRP A 575 11.85 -38.39 17.48
N GLN A 576 10.59 -37.94 17.37
CA GLN A 576 10.29 -36.58 16.88
C GLN A 576 10.52 -35.57 18.01
N ILE A 577 11.46 -34.65 17.80
CA ILE A 577 11.80 -33.61 18.78
C ILE A 577 11.34 -32.26 18.24
N ARG A 578 10.28 -31.69 18.83
CA ARG A 578 9.76 -30.36 18.53
C ARG A 578 10.60 -29.30 19.23
N TYR A 579 10.77 -28.14 18.59
CA TYR A 579 11.49 -27.00 19.16
C TYR A 579 10.93 -25.67 18.66
N SER A 580 11.12 -24.59 19.42
CA SER A 580 10.74 -23.23 18.99
C SER A 580 11.99 -22.41 18.64
N PRO A 581 12.15 -21.95 17.39
CA PRO A 581 13.15 -20.94 17.02
C PRO A 581 13.06 -19.62 17.79
N TYR A 582 11.90 -19.27 18.36
CA TYR A 582 11.69 -18.04 19.16
C TYR A 582 11.80 -18.27 20.66
N ALA A 583 11.60 -19.50 21.13
CA ALA A 583 11.75 -19.91 22.53
C ALA A 583 12.61 -21.19 22.66
N PRO A 584 13.90 -21.15 22.26
CA PRO A 584 14.81 -22.29 22.27
C PRO A 584 15.35 -22.67 23.66
N ARG A 585 14.64 -22.26 24.73
CA ARG A 585 14.93 -22.70 26.11
C ARG A 585 14.61 -24.19 26.30
N PHE A 586 13.54 -24.66 25.65
CA PHE A 586 13.00 -26.01 25.78
C PHE A 586 12.89 -26.71 24.42
N VAL A 587 12.93 -28.04 24.47
CA VAL A 587 12.51 -28.94 23.39
C VAL A 587 11.55 -29.98 23.93
N TRP A 588 10.71 -30.53 23.06
CA TRP A 588 9.70 -31.54 23.43
C TRP A 588 9.85 -32.80 22.57
N LEU A 589 10.21 -33.91 23.19
CA LEU A 589 10.12 -35.23 22.57
C LEU A 589 8.65 -35.65 22.52
N TYR A 590 8.19 -36.10 21.35
CA TYR A 590 6.84 -36.61 21.15
C TYR A 590 6.82 -38.14 21.20
N ASP A 591 6.19 -38.70 22.23
CA ASP A 591 5.86 -40.13 22.26
C ASP A 591 4.46 -40.35 21.64
N HIS A 592 4.48 -40.61 20.33
CA HIS A 592 3.31 -40.95 19.53
C HIS A 592 2.67 -42.31 19.87
N THR A 593 3.28 -43.12 20.74
CA THR A 593 2.65 -44.37 21.23
C THR A 593 1.64 -44.13 22.35
N ILE A 594 1.71 -42.95 23.00
CA ILE A 594 0.84 -42.52 24.11
C ILE A 594 0.27 -41.09 23.94
N ASP A 595 0.54 -40.43 22.80
CA ASP A 595 0.25 -39.01 22.50
C ASP A 595 0.71 -38.04 23.61
N ASP A 596 1.96 -38.20 24.07
CA ASP A 596 2.52 -37.41 25.17
C ASP A 596 3.87 -36.71 24.86
N TRP A 597 4.23 -35.78 25.74
CA TRP A 597 5.29 -34.79 25.55
C TRP A 597 6.30 -34.80 26.70
N VAL A 598 7.53 -35.22 26.41
CA VAL A 598 8.64 -35.13 27.38
C VAL A 598 9.45 -33.86 27.10
N GLU A 599 9.45 -32.95 28.07
CA GLU A 599 10.15 -31.66 28.00
C GLU A 599 11.61 -31.78 28.48
N ALA A 600 12.52 -31.05 27.83
CA ALA A 600 13.92 -30.95 28.22
C ALA A 600 14.46 -29.52 28.06
N GLU A 601 15.17 -29.03 29.08
CA GLU A 601 15.74 -27.68 29.09
C GLU A 601 17.16 -27.67 28.50
N PHE A 602 17.53 -26.53 27.91
CA PHE A 602 18.89 -26.25 27.45
C PHE A 602 19.89 -26.21 28.63
N ILE A 603 20.93 -27.05 28.59
CA ILE A 603 21.85 -27.30 29.72
C ILE A 603 22.67 -26.07 30.19
N HIS A 604 22.61 -24.96 29.46
CA HIS A 604 23.26 -23.70 29.80
C HIS A 604 22.28 -22.52 29.91
N GLN A 605 20.97 -22.76 30.00
CA GLN A 605 19.97 -21.70 30.20
C GLN A 605 20.28 -20.83 31.43
N ARG A 606 20.85 -21.39 32.50
CA ARG A 606 21.33 -20.64 33.68
C ARG A 606 22.44 -19.59 33.41
N LEU A 607 22.96 -19.50 32.19
CA LEU A 607 23.92 -18.49 31.75
C LEU A 607 23.27 -17.39 30.90
N ILE A 608 21.96 -17.48 30.65
CA ILE A 608 21.17 -16.55 29.86
C ILE A 608 19.98 -16.14 30.74
N SER A 609 20.04 -14.91 31.30
CA SER A 609 19.01 -14.35 32.18
C SER A 609 17.65 -14.15 31.49
N ASP A 610 17.67 -13.99 30.17
CA ASP A 610 16.58 -13.41 29.40
C ASP A 610 15.97 -14.39 28.39
N ALA A 611 14.80 -14.04 27.86
CA ALA A 611 14.31 -14.65 26.62
C ALA A 611 15.28 -14.31 25.45
N TRP A 612 15.63 -15.33 24.67
CA TRP A 612 16.58 -15.29 23.56
C TRP A 612 16.01 -16.06 22.36
N THR A 613 16.43 -15.73 21.13
CA THR A 613 15.98 -16.46 19.94
C THR A 613 17.10 -17.35 19.38
N GLN A 614 16.74 -18.30 18.51
CA GLN A 614 17.72 -19.03 17.72
C GLN A 614 18.60 -18.08 16.89
N TRP A 615 18.05 -16.94 16.42
CA TRP A 615 18.86 -15.96 15.70
C TRP A 615 19.87 -15.26 16.63
N THR A 616 19.50 -14.92 17.87
CA THR A 616 20.47 -14.43 18.87
C THR A 616 21.63 -15.43 19.08
N TRP A 617 21.33 -16.73 19.08
CA TRP A 617 22.33 -17.80 19.16
C TRP A 617 23.17 -17.95 17.89
N GLU A 618 22.56 -17.82 16.70
CA GLU A 618 23.27 -17.77 15.41
C GLU A 618 24.27 -16.58 15.38
N GLN A 619 23.89 -15.40 15.90
CA GLN A 619 24.79 -14.23 16.02
C GLN A 619 25.87 -14.39 17.09
N ALA A 620 25.54 -14.95 18.26
CA ALA A 620 26.51 -15.25 19.31
C ALA A 620 27.56 -16.26 18.82
N THR A 621 27.13 -17.27 18.05
CA THR A 621 28.04 -18.26 17.44
C THR A 621 28.96 -17.59 16.41
N LEU A 622 28.45 -16.64 15.61
CA LEU A 622 29.26 -15.86 14.67
C LEU A 622 30.35 -15.06 15.39
N ARG A 623 30.00 -14.25 16.38
CA ARG A 623 30.99 -13.46 17.15
C ARG A 623 32.03 -14.34 17.83
N VAL A 624 31.62 -15.46 18.44
CA VAL A 624 32.55 -16.42 19.05
C VAL A 624 33.52 -17.03 18.03
N LEU A 625 33.12 -17.22 16.77
CA LEU A 625 34.01 -17.67 15.69
C LEU A 625 34.92 -16.54 15.16
N GLU A 626 34.42 -15.30 15.09
CA GLU A 626 35.21 -14.11 14.74
C GLU A 626 36.31 -13.86 15.78
N ASP A 627 35.99 -14.01 17.08
CA ASP A 627 36.90 -13.94 18.22
C ASP A 627 37.75 -15.25 18.41
N GLY A 628 38.04 -15.98 17.33
CA GLY A 628 38.91 -17.16 17.30
C GLY A 628 38.45 -18.37 18.13
N GLY A 629 37.22 -18.38 18.64
CA GLY A 629 36.63 -19.48 19.39
C GLY A 629 36.09 -20.60 18.50
N ARG A 630 35.50 -21.63 19.12
CA ARG A 630 34.90 -22.76 18.41
C ARG A 630 33.39 -22.71 18.51
N LYS A 631 32.70 -23.16 17.44
CA LYS A 631 31.24 -23.31 17.47
C LYS A 631 30.82 -24.27 18.58
N GLU A 632 31.61 -25.30 18.90
CA GLU A 632 31.31 -26.28 19.96
C GLU A 632 31.27 -25.66 21.38
N ASP A 633 31.77 -24.44 21.59
CA ASP A 633 31.88 -23.78 22.89
C ASP A 633 30.53 -23.24 23.41
N GLN A 634 29.52 -24.11 23.59
CA GLN A 634 28.15 -23.74 23.99
C GLN A 634 28.13 -22.80 25.23
N ARG A 635 29.05 -22.98 26.19
CA ARG A 635 29.20 -22.13 27.37
C ARG A 635 29.69 -20.70 27.06
N ARG A 636 30.57 -20.54 26.06
CA ARG A 636 31.05 -19.22 25.58
C ARG A 636 29.93 -18.53 24.79
N ILE A 637 29.26 -19.27 23.91
CA ILE A 637 28.14 -18.78 23.10
C ILE A 637 26.97 -18.33 24.00
N SER A 638 26.63 -19.10 25.05
CA SER A 638 25.57 -18.70 26.01
C SER A 638 25.87 -17.36 26.70
N ARG A 639 27.13 -17.10 27.04
CA ARG A 639 27.55 -15.82 27.62
C ARG A 639 27.44 -14.67 26.62
N GLU A 640 27.82 -14.89 25.36
CA GLU A 640 27.65 -13.86 24.32
C GLU A 640 26.17 -13.63 23.95
N VAL A 641 25.29 -14.65 24.04
CA VAL A 641 23.83 -14.44 23.98
C VAL A 641 23.39 -13.49 25.11
N SER A 642 23.87 -13.68 26.34
CA SER A 642 23.56 -12.77 27.45
C SER A 642 24.07 -11.35 27.19
N ALA A 643 25.31 -11.20 26.67
CA ALA A 643 25.88 -9.90 26.29
C ALA A 643 25.17 -9.22 25.11
N LEU A 644 24.63 -10.00 24.16
CA LEU A 644 23.76 -9.52 23.08
C LEU A 644 22.43 -8.98 23.61
N ARG A 645 21.76 -9.72 24.51
CA ARG A 645 20.49 -9.27 25.12
C ARG A 645 20.69 -8.06 26.02
N GLU A 646 21.80 -7.99 26.75
CA GLU A 646 22.17 -6.82 27.55
C GLU A 646 22.45 -5.58 26.67
N ARG A 647 23.12 -5.76 25.53
CA ARG A 647 23.30 -4.69 24.53
C ARG A 647 21.97 -4.24 23.92
N ALA A 648 21.08 -5.18 23.60
CA ALA A 648 19.74 -4.85 23.11
C ALA A 648 18.92 -4.06 24.15
N ARG A 649 19.07 -4.36 25.45
CA ARG A 649 18.47 -3.60 26.56
C ARG A 649 18.96 -2.14 26.62
N ARG A 650 20.28 -1.93 26.46
CA ARG A 650 20.91 -0.59 26.54
C ARG A 650 20.78 0.23 25.25
N GLY A 651 20.39 -0.41 24.15
CA GLY A 651 20.44 0.18 22.82
C GLY A 651 21.86 0.30 22.25
N PRO A 652 22.00 0.90 21.05
CA PRO A 652 23.30 1.13 20.44
C PRO A 652 24.07 2.25 21.16
N ASP A 653 25.31 1.95 21.58
CA ASP A 653 26.22 2.90 22.24
C ASP A 653 26.36 4.21 21.43
N PRO A 654 26.01 5.38 22.01
CA PRO A 654 26.10 6.67 21.31
C PRO A 654 27.53 7.16 21.05
N ARG A 655 28.55 6.57 21.70
CA ARG A 655 29.97 6.92 21.51
C ARG A 655 30.67 6.04 20.46
N ALA A 656 30.08 4.91 20.08
CA ALA A 656 30.63 4.05 19.04
C ALA A 656 30.40 4.65 17.65
N LYS A 657 31.48 5.05 16.96
CA LYS A 657 31.41 5.72 15.65
C LYS A 657 30.72 4.82 14.61
N ARG A 658 29.47 5.15 14.29
CA ARG A 658 28.62 4.37 13.38
C ARG A 658 29.18 4.43 11.96
N VAL A 659 29.46 3.27 11.37
CA VAL A 659 29.65 3.12 9.92
C VAL A 659 28.34 2.56 9.36
N PRO A 660 27.45 3.39 8.79
CA PRO A 660 26.22 2.91 8.18
C PRO A 660 26.57 2.20 6.87
N HIS A 661 26.70 0.87 6.93
CA HIS A 661 26.73 0.02 5.75
C HIS A 661 25.38 0.08 5.04
N LEU A 662 25.24 1.04 4.12
CA LEU A 662 24.18 1.03 3.13
C LEU A 662 24.21 -0.33 2.40
N PHE A 663 23.05 -0.95 2.26
CA PHE A 663 22.89 -2.08 1.35
C PHE A 663 22.93 -1.55 -0.09
N THR A 664 24.14 -1.36 -0.61
CA THR A 664 24.39 -1.62 -2.02
C THR A 664 24.09 -3.10 -2.29
N GLY A 665 23.71 -3.44 -3.52
CA GLY A 665 23.54 -4.83 -3.92
C GLY A 665 24.87 -5.60 -3.85
N PRO A 666 24.91 -6.88 -4.29
CA PRO A 666 26.18 -7.44 -4.71
C PRO A 666 26.78 -6.49 -5.75
N VAL A 667 27.97 -5.96 -5.48
CA VAL A 667 28.79 -5.36 -6.54
C VAL A 667 28.99 -6.47 -7.55
N LEU A 668 28.36 -6.35 -8.71
CA LEU A 668 28.76 -7.14 -9.87
C LEU A 668 30.17 -6.68 -10.17
N ASP A 669 31.10 -7.64 -10.17
CA ASP A 669 32.52 -7.41 -10.39
C ASP A 669 32.74 -7.17 -11.89
N LEU A 670 32.19 -6.05 -12.36
CA LEU A 670 32.29 -5.53 -13.71
C LEU A 670 33.67 -4.87 -13.85
N ASN A 671 34.72 -5.71 -13.78
CA ASN A 671 35.98 -5.44 -14.46
C ASN A 671 35.71 -5.49 -15.98
N VAL A 672 35.03 -4.45 -16.46
CA VAL A 672 35.34 -3.87 -17.75
C VAL A 672 36.58 -3.03 -17.49
N ASP A 673 37.70 -3.38 -18.11
CA ASP A 673 38.87 -2.51 -18.10
C ASP A 673 38.47 -1.20 -18.78
N VAL A 674 38.19 -0.17 -17.97
CA VAL A 674 38.09 1.21 -18.43
C VAL A 674 39.54 1.65 -18.64
N PRO A 675 39.99 1.89 -19.89
CA PRO A 675 41.33 2.41 -20.12
C PRO A 675 41.40 3.77 -19.42
N ASP A 676 42.43 4.00 -18.60
CA ASP A 676 42.61 5.30 -17.98
C ASP A 676 42.84 6.33 -19.10
N PRO A 677 41.95 7.33 -19.30
CA PRO A 677 42.09 8.31 -20.37
C PRO A 677 43.30 9.24 -20.16
N TYR A 678 44.04 9.08 -19.05
CA TYR A 678 45.26 9.79 -18.72
C TYR A 678 46.50 8.87 -18.65
N GLU A 679 46.39 7.58 -19.03
CA GLU A 679 47.54 6.67 -19.09
C GLU A 679 48.64 7.22 -20.02
N GLY A 680 49.81 7.50 -19.46
CA GLY A 680 50.95 8.09 -20.18
C GLY A 680 51.00 9.63 -20.16
N ILE A 681 50.06 10.33 -19.52
CA ILE A 681 50.24 11.74 -19.16
C ILE A 681 51.11 11.81 -17.88
N PRO A 682 52.28 12.48 -17.89
CA PRO A 682 53.08 12.65 -16.69
C PRO A 682 52.41 13.63 -15.71
N ASP A 683 52.54 13.36 -14.41
CA ASP A 683 52.10 14.29 -13.36
C ASP A 683 52.70 15.69 -13.59
N PRO A 684 51.89 16.76 -13.55
CA PRO A 684 52.39 18.12 -13.72
C PRO A 684 53.25 18.52 -12.51
N ASP A 685 54.51 18.90 -12.78
CA ASP A 685 55.45 19.34 -11.74
C ASP A 685 54.83 20.52 -10.94
N PRO A 686 54.63 20.39 -9.62
CA PRO A 686 54.03 21.46 -8.80
C PRO A 686 54.85 22.76 -8.79
N ALA A 687 56.13 22.74 -9.16
CA ALA A 687 56.93 23.95 -9.37
C ALA A 687 56.55 24.73 -10.64
N THR A 688 55.86 24.10 -11.60
CA THR A 688 55.37 24.74 -12.84
C THR A 688 53.93 25.26 -12.74
N VAL A 689 53.21 24.93 -11.65
CA VAL A 689 51.80 25.32 -11.46
C VAL A 689 51.72 26.77 -10.98
N VAL A 690 51.65 27.70 -11.94
CA VAL A 690 51.32 29.11 -11.67
C VAL A 690 49.91 29.19 -11.08
N ARG A 691 49.76 29.79 -9.89
CA ARG A 691 48.43 30.04 -9.30
C ARG A 691 47.61 30.93 -10.24
N ALA A 692 46.40 30.49 -10.55
CA ALA A 692 45.40 31.35 -11.18
C ALA A 692 45.17 32.61 -10.32
N PRO A 693 45.02 33.80 -10.93
CA PRO A 693 44.76 35.03 -10.17
C PRO A 693 43.45 34.91 -9.41
N SER A 694 43.42 35.43 -8.18
CA SER A 694 42.22 35.42 -7.35
C SER A 694 41.10 36.24 -8.04
N LEU A 695 39.95 35.61 -8.27
CA LEU A 695 38.75 36.30 -8.73
C LEU A 695 38.39 37.41 -7.73
N ALA A 696 38.44 38.67 -8.17
CA ALA A 696 38.21 39.85 -7.34
C ALA A 696 36.71 40.11 -7.04
N MET A 697 35.91 39.05 -6.95
CA MET A 697 34.47 39.10 -6.70
C MET A 697 34.09 38.34 -5.43
N ASP A 698 33.18 38.91 -4.65
CA ASP A 698 32.73 38.34 -3.38
C ASP A 698 31.95 37.02 -3.62
N ALA A 699 32.23 35.99 -2.81
CA ALA A 699 31.88 34.59 -3.10
C ALA A 699 30.36 34.36 -3.29
N LYS A 700 29.53 35.19 -2.64
CA LYS A 700 28.07 35.21 -2.78
C LYS A 700 27.58 35.45 -4.23
N HIS A 701 28.39 36.05 -5.10
CA HIS A 701 28.05 36.28 -6.50
C HIS A 701 28.50 35.16 -7.44
N VAL A 702 29.46 34.32 -7.04
CA VAL A 702 29.98 33.21 -7.87
C VAL A 702 28.92 32.14 -8.09
N LEU A 703 28.09 31.87 -7.08
CA LEU A 703 27.00 30.87 -7.13
C LEU A 703 25.69 31.41 -7.74
N ALA A 704 25.63 32.69 -8.12
CA ALA A 704 24.42 33.34 -8.65
C ALA A 704 24.43 33.48 -10.19
N ALA A 705 25.54 33.16 -10.86
CA ALA A 705 25.72 33.33 -12.30
C ALA A 705 25.05 32.22 -13.15
N GLY A 706 23.72 32.15 -13.06
CA GLY A 706 22.88 31.22 -13.82
C GLY A 706 22.54 31.73 -15.23
N ASP A 707 23.53 32.00 -16.08
CA ASP A 707 23.29 32.24 -17.51
C ASP A 707 24.51 31.85 -18.37
N THR A 708 24.29 31.09 -19.45
CA THR A 708 25.36 30.47 -20.24
C THR A 708 25.49 31.11 -21.63
N THR A 709 26.45 32.01 -21.82
CA THR A 709 26.92 32.44 -23.16
C THR A 709 28.44 32.61 -23.13
N PRO A 710 29.22 31.90 -23.98
CA PRO A 710 30.68 31.98 -23.96
C PRO A 710 31.21 33.23 -24.72
N PRO A 711 32.16 33.99 -24.15
CA PRO A 711 32.89 35.01 -24.90
C PRO A 711 33.92 34.37 -25.84
N ALA A 712 34.22 35.05 -26.96
CA ALA A 712 35.17 34.56 -27.96
C ALA A 712 36.64 34.66 -27.51
N ALA A 713 37.49 33.79 -28.06
CA ALA A 713 38.92 33.72 -27.72
C ALA A 713 39.74 34.89 -28.32
N PRO A 714 40.61 35.55 -27.55
CA PRO A 714 41.65 36.45 -28.07
C PRO A 714 42.93 35.69 -28.44
N ALA A 715 43.80 36.34 -29.22
CA ALA A 715 45.04 35.75 -29.74
C ALA A 715 46.30 36.08 -28.89
N ILE A 716 47.40 35.45 -29.28
CA ILE A 716 48.76 35.54 -28.69
C ILE A 716 49.33 36.97 -28.82
N LEU A 717 49.99 37.52 -27.78
CA LEU A 717 51.37 38.07 -27.82
C LEU A 717 51.83 38.77 -26.52
N GLU A 718 52.93 38.24 -25.96
CA GLU A 718 54.15 38.89 -25.42
C GLU A 718 54.21 40.02 -24.36
N GLN A 719 55.25 39.87 -23.51
CA GLN A 719 56.16 40.87 -22.91
C GLN A 719 55.67 41.86 -21.83
N SER A 720 55.84 41.42 -20.57
CA SER A 720 56.65 42.07 -19.51
C SER A 720 56.80 43.61 -19.43
N GLN A 721 56.50 44.19 -18.26
CA GLN A 721 57.51 44.57 -17.25
C GLN A 721 56.87 44.98 -15.90
N ALA A 722 57.65 45.46 -14.93
CA ALA A 722 57.31 45.48 -13.50
C ALA A 722 56.61 46.75 -12.98
N ALA A 723 56.01 46.60 -11.79
CA ALA A 723 55.28 47.55 -10.95
C ALA A 723 55.98 48.89 -10.60
N VAL A 724 55.23 49.83 -9.99
CA VAL A 724 55.49 50.41 -8.63
C VAL A 724 54.48 51.51 -8.22
N LEU A 725 53.84 51.35 -7.05
CA LEU A 725 53.18 52.34 -6.14
C LEU A 725 52.09 53.33 -6.67
N ALA A 726 51.49 54.18 -5.81
CA ALA A 726 50.31 53.90 -4.95
C ALA A 726 49.80 55.19 -4.20
N VAL A 727 48.71 55.06 -3.41
CA VAL A 727 48.22 55.98 -2.31
C VAL A 727 47.53 57.31 -2.79
N PRO A 728 46.66 58.03 -2.02
CA PRO A 728 45.25 57.67 -1.69
C PRO A 728 44.21 58.88 -1.73
N ASP A 729 43.09 58.73 -0.97
CA ASP A 729 42.19 59.77 -0.36
C ASP A 729 41.12 60.49 -1.22
N SER A 730 39.96 60.95 -0.69
CA SER A 730 39.40 61.00 0.70
C SER A 730 37.82 60.96 0.75
N SER A 731 37.20 61.16 1.92
CA SER A 731 35.76 61.09 2.31
C SER A 731 34.94 62.39 2.03
N ASP A 732 33.70 62.73 2.48
CA ASP A 732 32.77 62.48 3.61
C ASP A 732 31.31 62.89 3.19
N ASN A 733 30.15 62.75 3.89
CA ASN A 733 29.56 61.89 4.96
C ASN A 733 28.01 62.20 5.05
N ASP A 734 27.31 61.91 6.17
CA ASP A 734 25.97 62.37 6.65
C ASP A 734 24.68 61.83 5.97
N ASN A 735 23.52 61.57 6.61
CA ASN A 735 22.97 61.36 8.00
C ASN A 735 21.44 60.99 7.83
N HIS A 736 20.49 60.69 8.75
CA HIS A 736 20.22 60.44 10.21
C HIS A 736 18.74 59.88 10.28
N GLU A 737 18.08 59.34 11.33
CA GLU A 737 18.40 58.63 12.60
C GLU A 737 17.09 57.92 13.13
N ASP A 738 16.80 57.90 14.45
CA ASP A 738 15.54 57.54 15.19
C ASP A 738 14.94 56.10 15.08
N GLU A 739 14.39 55.42 16.11
CA GLU A 739 14.36 55.44 17.61
C GLU A 739 13.72 54.07 18.05
N GLN A 740 13.79 53.43 19.23
CA GLN A 740 14.66 53.35 20.42
C GLN A 740 14.02 52.31 21.41
N THR A 741 14.81 51.59 22.23
CA THR A 741 14.49 50.95 23.56
C THR A 741 13.46 49.78 23.72
N ASP A 742 13.59 48.81 24.65
CA ASP A 742 14.76 48.22 25.39
C ASP A 742 14.38 46.90 26.17
N TRP A 743 15.41 46.19 26.70
CA TRP A 743 15.48 45.20 27.81
C TRP A 743 15.41 43.66 27.58
N SER A 744 16.59 43.05 27.35
CA SER A 744 17.23 41.91 28.08
C SER A 744 16.44 40.60 28.38
N ARG A 745 16.96 39.35 28.31
CA ARG A 745 18.30 38.70 28.46
C ARG A 745 18.16 37.19 28.04
N PRO A 746 19.19 36.29 28.03
CA PRO A 746 20.65 36.44 28.01
C PRO A 746 21.38 35.61 26.89
N SER A 747 22.71 35.70 26.87
CA SER A 747 23.72 35.06 25.97
C SER A 747 23.70 33.52 25.77
N GLY A 748 24.17 33.03 24.60
CA GLY A 748 24.51 31.59 24.47
C GLY A 748 24.99 30.98 23.14
N ALA A 749 25.80 31.66 22.30
CA ALA A 749 26.36 31.18 21.02
C ALA A 749 25.38 30.94 19.84
N ASP A 750 25.79 31.37 18.64
CA ASP A 750 25.02 31.29 17.38
C ASP A 750 25.98 30.93 16.20
N PRO A 751 25.56 30.27 15.10
CA PRO A 751 26.46 29.54 14.22
C PRO A 751 26.92 30.29 12.94
N LEU A 752 28.13 29.95 12.47
CA LEU A 752 28.58 30.04 11.07
C LEU A 752 28.38 31.40 10.35
N SER A 753 29.11 32.44 10.80
CA SER A 753 29.28 33.68 10.02
C SER A 753 30.10 33.45 8.74
N LEU A 754 29.44 33.43 7.58
CA LEU A 754 30.09 33.42 6.25
C LEU A 754 30.63 34.81 5.87
N ARG A 755 31.69 35.25 6.55
CA ARG A 755 32.53 36.40 6.17
C ARG A 755 34.01 36.01 6.32
N GLY A 756 34.68 35.77 5.19
CA GLY A 756 36.07 35.35 5.08
C GLY A 756 36.47 35.23 3.61
N SER A 757 37.76 35.05 3.30
CA SER A 757 38.19 34.90 1.91
C SER A 757 37.89 33.49 1.38
N ALA A 758 37.82 33.34 0.06
CA ALA A 758 37.63 32.04 -0.57
C ALA A 758 38.78 31.04 -0.27
N ALA A 759 39.95 31.51 0.17
CA ALA A 759 41.08 30.65 0.55
C ALA A 759 40.90 30.00 1.92
N ASP A 760 40.27 30.70 2.88
CA ASP A 760 40.14 30.26 4.27
C ASP A 760 39.23 29.03 4.42
N ILE A 761 38.25 28.91 3.50
CA ILE A 761 37.26 27.81 3.46
C ILE A 761 37.91 26.45 3.14
N PHE A 762 39.05 26.44 2.43
CA PHE A 762 39.72 25.20 1.99
C PHE A 762 40.97 24.83 2.82
N ALA A 763 41.32 25.63 3.84
CA ALA A 763 42.52 25.38 4.67
C ALA A 763 42.32 24.26 5.72
N PHE A 764 41.10 23.99 6.15
CA PHE A 764 40.77 22.95 7.15
C PHE A 764 40.73 21.53 6.55
N GLY A 765 41.84 21.11 5.93
CA GLY A 765 41.94 19.84 5.17
C GLY A 765 43.09 18.91 5.54
N TYR A 766 44.25 19.41 6.01
CA TYR A 766 45.45 18.58 6.20
C TYR A 766 46.23 18.90 7.48
N SER A 767 46.49 17.87 8.29
CA SER A 767 47.51 17.84 9.34
C SER A 767 47.91 16.38 9.56
N GLN A 768 49.21 16.07 9.39
CA GLN A 768 49.73 14.71 9.48
C GLN A 768 49.91 14.25 10.94
N PRO A 769 49.82 12.95 11.25
CA PRO A 769 50.01 12.43 12.59
C PRO A 769 51.49 12.47 13.01
N ALA A 770 51.77 12.99 14.21
CA ALA A 770 53.10 12.97 14.80
C ALA A 770 53.45 11.58 15.37
N THR A 771 54.64 11.09 15.04
CA THR A 771 55.23 9.85 15.59
C THR A 771 55.91 10.09 16.93
N GLN A 772 55.91 9.07 17.81
CA GLN A 772 56.85 8.96 18.93
C GLN A 772 57.43 7.53 19.01
N PRO A 773 58.73 7.37 19.41
CA PRO A 773 59.43 6.09 19.37
C PRO A 773 59.37 5.31 20.70
N MET A 774 59.89 4.07 20.69
CA MET A 774 60.10 3.25 21.90
C MET A 774 61.55 3.31 22.38
N THR A 775 61.80 3.27 23.70
CA THR A 775 62.54 2.17 24.39
C THR A 775 62.85 2.44 25.89
N ASN A 776 62.85 1.36 26.68
CA ASN A 776 63.58 1.10 27.95
C ASN A 776 63.44 1.99 29.21
N SER A 777 62.86 1.38 30.25
CA SER A 777 63.32 1.19 31.66
C SER A 777 64.60 1.89 32.18
N PRO A 778 64.71 2.22 33.51
CA PRO A 778 64.18 1.42 34.62
C PRO A 778 63.57 2.15 35.87
N ARG A 779 63.17 1.33 36.85
CA ARG A 779 62.85 1.57 38.30
C ARG A 779 63.95 2.36 39.06
N PRO A 780 63.79 2.84 40.33
CA PRO A 780 62.90 2.32 41.41
C PRO A 780 62.29 3.34 42.43
N HIS A 781 61.57 2.79 43.44
CA HIS A 781 61.23 3.38 44.77
C HIS A 781 60.22 4.55 44.80
N SER A 782 59.50 4.83 45.90
CA SER A 782 59.04 4.01 47.05
C SER A 782 58.10 4.84 47.95
N ASN A 783 57.22 4.17 48.71
CA ASN A 783 56.56 4.68 49.92
C ASN A 783 55.56 5.85 49.71
N ALA A 784 54.59 6.08 50.61
CA ALA A 784 53.90 5.21 51.58
C ALA A 784 52.63 5.97 52.05
N SER A 785 51.95 5.41 53.07
CA SER A 785 51.32 6.15 54.19
C SER A 785 50.33 7.28 53.85
N ASP A 786 49.02 7.09 54.04
CA ASP A 786 48.29 7.20 55.34
C ASP A 786 47.42 8.50 55.22
N ASP A 787 46.28 8.68 55.89
CA ASP A 787 45.44 7.74 56.64
C ASP A 787 43.98 8.22 56.61
N ASP A 788 43.10 7.53 57.35
CA ASP A 788 41.81 7.98 57.93
C ASP A 788 40.74 8.63 57.01
N ALA A 789 39.52 8.09 56.84
CA ALA A 789 38.52 7.48 57.74
C ALA A 789 37.46 8.46 58.25
N GLU A 790 36.22 7.96 58.30
CA GLU A 790 35.10 8.41 59.16
C GLU A 790 34.53 9.83 58.89
N ASP A 791 33.23 10.10 59.05
CA ASP A 791 32.08 9.23 59.34
C ASP A 791 30.77 9.85 58.83
N GLY A 792 29.63 9.19 59.09
CA GLY A 792 28.35 9.88 59.32
C GLY A 792 27.25 9.70 58.28
N GLU A 793 26.24 8.91 58.65
CA GLU A 793 24.96 8.77 57.94
C GLU A 793 23.96 9.92 58.28
N VAL A 794 22.72 9.76 57.79
CA VAL A 794 21.44 10.29 58.31
C VAL A 794 20.90 11.60 57.67
N LEU A 795 20.23 11.45 56.53
CA LEU A 795 18.75 11.42 56.46
C LEU A 795 18.23 10.85 55.13
#